data_AF-A0A6P0IHZ5-F1
#
_entry.id   AF-A0A6P0IHZ5-F1
#
_cell.length_a   1.000
_cell.length_b   1.000
_cell.length_c   1.000
_cell.angle_alpha   90.00
_cell.angle_beta   90.00
_cell.angle_gamma   90.00
#
_symmetry.space_group_name_H-M   'P 1'
#
loop_
_entity.id
_entity.type
_entity.pdbx_description
1 polymer ?
#
loop_
_entity_poly.entity_id
_entity_poly.type
_entity_poly.pdbx_seq_one_letter_code
_entity_poly.pdbx_strand_id
1 'polypeptide(L)'
;VGIIAAQSIGEPGTQLTMRTFHTGGVFTGEVARQLSAPMKGVVSFGKNLRTRQVRTRHGDDRQQVEVAGDLILEATNGSAKTFPLTAGSLLLVSNGQTVNKGDLLAEVALSKSRPSTEKAAKDVASDLAGEVLFADLVPEEKTDRQGNTTRIAQRSGLLWILSGDVYNLPPGAEPVVKNGDTVEIGTVMAETKLVTLNGGVVRLTPGKREIDIITASVRLDQSQVRMESTGGREQYVIHTANNQHFSLKATPGTKVLNHQVVAELIDDQYYTKTGGIIKYAGVEVAKRGKAKQGYEVTKGGTLLWIPEECHEVNKDISLLLVEDGQYVEAGTEVVKDIFCQSSGVVEVVQKNDILREIVVKPGEFHLVDNLPENMTSEGQLIYPGSEELPGITVDNLCYGEAVDTPDGMGLLLRPVTEFAVPDEPAVPSQASINTQDSNQATQGTQIELRALQRIPYKDGERVKSVDGVELLRTQLVLEMSNPDAGSDHSSSSQLSADIELVGTEDEASEDMRLQLVILESLVVRRDTNADPLGGNTKTRILVNDGDEIPAGAVVARTEIQCKEAGEVRGIQEGLEAIRRVLVVRDADRVTIPITSPATVKVGDLVVGTNTLAEGTPAGESGQVVQVTDDSVILRLARPYRVSAGAILQIDKGDLVQRGDNLVLLVFERAKTGDIIQGLPRIEELLEARKPKEACILARRPGEAQVIYEEGETVDIKVIESDGVVTDYPISPGQNAIVSDGQQVGTAEPITDGPANPHEILEIFFNYCLEKRGVYEAALKGLQQAQAFLVNEVQSVYQSQGIDIADKHIEVIVRQMTSKVRVDDGGDTTMLPGELVELRQIETVNEAMAITGGAPAQYTPVLLGITKASLNTDSFISAASFQETTRVLTEAAIEGKSDWLRGLKENVIIGRLIPAGTGFNAYQESNLGSPEPEFDHGSSMVYGYGEPADSAELQQGNLLDDNTARVYSLDEESDLAADPSNLDLLNGNFPE
;
A
#
# COMPACT_ATOMS: atom_id res chain seq x y z
N VAL A 1 8.65 37.33 15.49
CA VAL A 1 8.03 37.39 14.14
C VAL A 1 7.52 36.04 13.67
N GLY A 2 8.33 34.96 13.66
CA GLY A 2 7.88 33.61 13.25
C GLY A 2 6.71 33.01 14.06
N ILE A 3 6.70 33.17 15.39
CA ILE A 3 5.60 32.74 16.27
C ILE A 3 4.32 33.54 16.00
N ILE A 4 4.45 34.83 15.69
CA ILE A 4 3.33 35.71 15.32
C ILE A 4 2.77 35.26 13.97
N ALA A 5 3.61 34.92 12.98
CA ALA A 5 3.17 34.40 11.68
C ALA A 5 2.46 33.03 11.78
N ALA A 6 2.96 32.12 12.62
CA ALA A 6 2.39 30.78 12.81
C ALA A 6 0.99 30.80 13.46
N GLN A 7 0.71 31.74 14.37
CA GLN A 7 -0.63 31.95 14.92
C GLN A 7 -1.57 32.77 14.00
N SER A 8 -1.02 33.59 13.10
CA SER A 8 -1.79 34.64 12.40
C SER A 8 -2.31 34.27 11.02
N ILE A 9 -1.96 33.12 10.46
CA ILE A 9 -2.41 32.69 9.13
C ILE A 9 -2.78 31.22 9.24
N GLY A 10 -3.97 30.82 8.75
CA GLY A 10 -4.47 29.43 8.82
C GLY A 10 -3.50 28.38 8.25
N GLU A 11 -3.90 27.11 8.19
CA GLU A 11 -3.05 25.96 7.80
C GLU A 11 -1.99 26.24 6.70
N PRO A 12 -2.30 26.93 5.58
CA PRO A 12 -1.30 27.21 4.54
C PRO A 12 -0.14 28.10 5.03
N GLY A 13 -0.39 29.03 5.95
CA GLY A 13 0.59 29.98 6.47
C GLY A 13 1.50 29.39 7.55
N THR A 14 0.98 28.49 8.39
CA THR A 14 1.79 27.69 9.31
C THR A 14 2.77 26.81 8.52
N GLN A 15 2.28 26.14 7.47
CA GLN A 15 3.12 25.34 6.57
C GLN A 15 4.15 26.20 5.80
N LEU A 16 3.77 27.39 5.32
CA LEU A 16 4.69 28.29 4.61
C LEU A 16 5.81 28.81 5.53
N THR A 17 5.50 29.08 6.80
CA THR A 17 6.47 29.53 7.80
C THR A 17 7.52 28.44 8.04
N MET A 18 7.09 27.20 8.25
CA MET A 18 8.00 26.05 8.37
C MET A 18 8.87 25.89 7.12
N ARG A 19 8.28 25.96 5.92
CA ARG A 19 9.03 25.89 4.64
C ARG A 19 10.07 27.02 4.50
N THR A 20 9.78 28.22 4.98
CA THR A 20 10.69 29.36 4.88
C THR A 20 11.93 29.19 5.77
N PHE A 21 11.79 28.60 6.96
CA PHE A 21 12.92 28.25 7.83
C PHE A 21 13.81 27.16 7.22
N HIS A 22 13.23 26.16 6.56
CA HIS A 22 14.01 25.12 5.87
C HIS A 22 14.72 25.65 4.63
N THR A 23 14.05 26.44 3.80
CA THR A 23 14.63 26.88 2.51
C THR A 23 15.77 27.89 2.71
N GLY A 24 15.78 28.65 3.81
CA GLY A 24 16.84 29.61 4.14
C GLY A 24 18.13 29.02 4.70
N GLY A 25 18.13 27.77 5.18
CA GLY A 25 19.26 27.17 5.90
C GLY A 25 20.00 26.02 5.17
N VAL A 26 19.47 25.51 4.07
CA VAL A 26 19.98 24.27 3.45
C VAL A 26 21.04 24.59 2.41
N PHE A 27 22.30 24.76 2.82
CA PHE A 27 23.45 24.50 1.94
C PHE A 27 24.78 24.25 2.68
N THR A 28 24.82 23.29 3.61
CA THR A 28 26.09 22.64 4.00
C THR A 28 25.85 21.17 4.35
N GLY A 29 26.32 20.24 3.51
CA GLY A 29 26.31 18.81 3.85
C GLY A 29 27.31 18.54 4.98
N GLU A 30 26.85 17.94 6.08
CA GLU A 30 27.73 17.56 7.18
C GLU A 30 28.61 16.37 6.81
N VAL A 31 29.92 16.54 7.02
CA VAL A 31 30.94 15.49 6.89
C VAL A 31 31.13 14.86 8.26
N ALA A 32 31.03 13.53 8.37
CA ALA A 32 31.32 12.80 9.62
C ALA A 32 32.66 13.26 10.22
N ARG A 33 32.72 13.42 11.55
CA ARG A 33 33.92 13.92 12.23
C ARG A 33 35.07 12.92 12.09
N GLN A 34 36.00 13.24 11.21
CA GLN A 34 37.21 12.45 10.99
C GLN A 34 38.23 12.68 12.10
N LEU A 35 38.72 11.60 12.71
CA LEU A 35 39.76 11.60 13.73
C LEU A 35 41.10 11.27 13.08
N SER A 36 42.01 12.23 13.01
CA SER A 36 43.38 12.03 12.51
C SER A 36 44.40 11.97 13.66
N ALA A 37 45.46 11.20 13.48
CA ALA A 37 46.56 11.06 14.42
C ALA A 37 47.33 12.39 14.56
N PRO A 38 47.34 13.05 15.74
CA PRO A 38 48.04 14.31 15.92
C PRO A 38 49.57 14.14 16.00
N MET A 39 50.06 12.92 16.20
CA MET A 39 51.47 12.58 16.35
C MET A 39 51.73 11.13 15.96
N LYS A 40 53.01 10.79 15.73
CA LYS A 40 53.43 9.41 15.45
C LYS A 40 53.39 8.58 16.74
N GLY A 41 52.77 7.40 16.69
CA GLY A 41 52.58 6.55 17.85
C GLY A 41 52.03 5.17 17.51
N VAL A 42 51.84 4.35 18.53
CA VAL A 42 51.19 3.04 18.45
C VAL A 42 49.78 3.17 19.02
N VAL A 43 48.79 2.66 18.28
CA VAL A 43 47.38 2.71 18.68
C VAL A 43 47.04 1.50 19.53
N SER A 44 46.43 1.70 20.70
CA SER A 44 45.91 0.63 21.57
C SER A 44 44.43 0.87 21.89
N PHE A 45 43.67 -0.22 21.94
CA PHE A 45 42.24 -0.17 22.27
C PHE A 45 42.06 -0.23 23.80
N GLY A 46 41.30 0.70 24.37
CA GLY A 46 41.00 0.72 25.80
C GLY A 46 40.22 -0.53 26.26
N LYS A 47 40.33 -0.88 27.55
CA LYS A 47 39.77 -2.13 28.11
C LYS A 47 38.24 -2.30 27.91
N ASN A 48 37.51 -1.20 27.74
CA ASN A 48 36.07 -1.19 27.57
C ASN A 48 35.62 -1.15 26.09
N LEU A 49 36.55 -0.96 25.14
CA LEU A 49 36.24 -0.85 23.73
C LEU A 49 36.03 -2.25 23.12
N ARG A 50 34.78 -2.57 22.75
CA ARG A 50 34.45 -3.78 21.97
C ARG A 50 34.19 -3.42 20.51
N THR A 51 34.65 -4.27 19.59
CA THR A 51 34.51 -4.03 18.14
C THR A 51 33.97 -5.27 17.44
N ARG A 52 33.20 -5.06 16.37
CA ARG A 52 32.73 -6.09 15.44
C ARG A 52 33.30 -5.81 14.06
N GLN A 53 33.61 -6.86 13.29
CA GLN A 53 33.96 -6.69 11.88
C GLN A 53 32.71 -6.35 11.06
N VAL A 54 32.77 -5.27 10.28
CA VAL A 54 31.70 -4.79 9.41
C VAL A 54 32.28 -4.40 8.07
N ARG A 55 31.58 -4.75 7.00
CA ARG A 55 31.96 -4.39 5.63
C ARG A 55 31.35 -3.05 5.27
N THR A 56 32.18 -2.12 4.80
CA THR A 56 31.73 -0.80 4.36
C THR A 56 31.01 -0.86 3.01
N ARG A 57 30.26 0.20 2.64
CA ARG A 57 29.62 0.35 1.32
C ARG A 57 30.58 0.22 0.12
N HIS A 58 31.87 0.42 0.35
CA HIS A 58 32.93 0.32 -0.66
C HIS A 58 33.53 -1.09 -0.74
N GLY A 59 33.08 -2.03 0.10
CA GLY A 59 33.54 -3.41 0.10
C GLY A 59 34.79 -3.66 0.94
N ASP A 60 35.25 -2.69 1.74
CA ASP A 60 36.37 -2.88 2.67
C ASP A 60 35.89 -3.46 4.00
N ASP A 61 36.60 -4.45 4.52
CA ASP A 61 36.37 -4.99 5.87
C ASP A 61 37.00 -4.06 6.91
N ARG A 62 36.19 -3.54 7.83
CA ARG A 62 36.59 -2.58 8.89
C ARG A 62 36.11 -3.04 10.26
N GLN A 63 36.65 -2.45 11.32
CA GLN A 63 36.16 -2.67 12.68
C GLN A 63 35.21 -1.53 13.08
N GLN A 64 33.98 -1.87 13.48
CA GLN A 64 33.01 -0.93 14.03
C GLN A 64 32.95 -1.07 15.55
N VAL A 65 32.91 0.04 16.27
CA VAL A 65 32.80 0.07 17.73
C VAL A 65 31.40 -0.34 18.16
N GLU A 66 31.28 -1.38 18.98
CA GLU A 66 30.01 -1.92 19.50
C GLU A 66 29.65 -1.33 20.87
N VAL A 67 30.67 -1.21 21.74
CA VAL A 67 30.59 -0.58 23.06
C VAL A 67 31.52 0.62 23.07
N ALA A 68 30.97 1.79 23.40
CA ALA A 68 31.73 3.04 23.47
C ALA A 68 32.95 2.88 24.40
N GLY A 69 34.07 3.46 24.02
CA GLY A 69 35.31 3.31 24.73
C GLY A 69 36.41 4.19 24.16
N ASP A 70 37.60 4.07 24.73
CA ASP A 70 38.70 4.96 24.41
C ASP A 70 39.68 4.33 23.43
N LEU A 71 40.10 5.12 22.43
CA LEU A 71 41.25 4.84 21.57
C LEU A 71 42.47 5.56 22.14
N ILE A 72 43.50 4.81 22.53
CA ILE A 72 44.70 5.37 23.14
C ILE A 72 45.81 5.39 22.08
N LEU A 73 46.39 6.56 21.83
CA LEU A 73 47.57 6.72 21.00
C LEU A 73 48.79 6.94 21.90
N GLU A 74 49.67 5.95 21.98
CA GLU A 74 50.92 6.03 22.71
C GLU A 74 52.03 6.56 21.80
N ALA A 75 52.52 7.76 22.10
CA ALA A 75 53.58 8.36 21.32
C ALA A 75 54.95 7.78 21.65
N THR A 76 55.86 7.82 20.67
CA THR A 76 57.26 7.37 20.84
C THR A 76 58.04 8.17 21.90
N ASN A 77 57.50 9.30 22.37
CA ASN A 77 58.08 10.16 23.41
C ASN A 77 57.51 9.91 24.83
N GLY A 78 56.66 8.90 25.03
CA GLY A 78 56.11 8.53 26.34
C GLY A 78 54.84 9.28 26.76
N SER A 79 54.26 10.12 25.90
CA SER A 79 52.94 10.74 26.15
C SER A 79 51.82 9.92 25.49
N ALA A 80 50.79 9.57 26.26
CA ALA A 80 49.60 8.89 25.75
C ALA A 80 48.47 9.91 25.55
N LYS A 81 47.79 9.84 24.41
CA LYS A 81 46.64 10.70 24.09
C LYS A 81 45.41 9.83 23.85
N THR A 82 44.36 10.12 24.59
CA THR A 82 43.12 9.33 24.58
C THR A 82 42.06 10.03 23.75
N PHE A 83 41.38 9.27 22.89
CA PHE A 83 40.25 9.74 22.09
C PHE A 83 39.01 8.92 22.45
N PRO A 84 37.96 9.55 22.99
CA PRO A 84 36.70 8.85 23.25
C PRO A 84 36.01 8.53 21.92
N LEU A 85 35.65 7.26 21.72
CA LEU A 85 34.89 6.77 20.58
C LEU A 85 33.47 6.39 21.02
N THR A 86 32.49 6.88 20.26
CA THR A 86 31.08 6.53 20.39
C THR A 86 30.80 5.19 19.71
N ALA A 87 29.79 4.46 20.19
CA ALA A 87 29.29 3.26 19.51
C ALA A 87 28.87 3.60 18.08
N GLY A 88 29.16 2.71 17.12
CA GLY A 88 28.92 2.93 15.70
C GLY A 88 30.09 3.58 14.93
N SER A 89 31.11 4.11 15.63
CA SER A 89 32.32 4.66 14.99
C SER A 89 33.09 3.60 14.18
N LEU A 90 33.60 3.99 13.01
CA LEU A 90 34.40 3.10 12.15
C LEU A 90 35.89 3.32 12.40
N LEU A 91 36.58 2.27 12.83
CA LEU A 91 38.02 2.27 13.02
C LEU A 91 38.73 1.99 11.69
N LEU A 92 39.66 2.88 11.34
CA LEU A 92 40.45 2.76 10.12
C LEU A 92 41.80 2.08 10.38
N VAL A 93 42.14 1.84 11.65
CA VAL A 93 43.40 1.27 12.12
C VAL A 93 43.17 0.05 13.01
N SER A 94 44.13 -0.87 13.03
CA SER A 94 44.11 -2.09 13.85
C SER A 94 44.78 -1.87 15.22
N ASN A 95 44.39 -2.66 16.22
CA ASN A 95 45.03 -2.65 17.55
C ASN A 95 46.52 -3.02 17.44
N GLY A 96 47.40 -2.17 17.95
CA GLY A 96 48.86 -2.31 17.86
C GLY A 96 49.50 -1.74 16.58
N GLN A 97 48.72 -1.10 15.70
CA GLN A 97 49.26 -0.50 14.46
C GLN A 97 50.07 0.77 14.76
N THR A 98 51.22 0.91 14.08
CA THR A 98 52.01 2.16 14.11
C THR A 98 51.42 3.15 13.10
N VAL A 99 51.11 4.37 13.53
CA VAL A 99 50.52 5.44 12.71
C VAL A 99 51.42 6.67 12.68
N ASN A 100 51.43 7.40 11.55
CA ASN A 100 52.14 8.66 11.39
C ASN A 100 51.21 9.86 11.67
N LYS A 101 51.80 11.04 11.90
CA LYS A 101 51.04 12.28 12.07
C LYS A 101 50.24 12.58 10.80
N GLY A 102 48.91 12.72 10.94
CA GLY A 102 47.97 12.98 9.85
C GLY A 102 47.18 11.75 9.38
N ASP A 103 47.57 10.54 9.77
CA ASP A 103 46.85 9.33 9.39
C ASP A 103 45.46 9.29 10.04
N LEU A 104 44.45 8.88 9.29
CA LEU A 104 43.09 8.75 9.80
C LEU A 104 42.99 7.54 10.73
N LEU A 105 42.57 7.78 11.97
CA LEU A 105 42.40 6.78 13.02
C LEU A 105 40.98 6.21 13.01
N ALA A 106 39.98 7.07 12.95
CA ALA A 106 38.58 6.69 13.02
C ALA A 106 37.67 7.74 12.37
N GLU A 107 36.51 7.30 11.91
CA GLU A 107 35.37 8.18 11.64
C GLU A 107 34.41 8.07 12.82
N VAL A 108 34.30 9.15 13.60
CA VAL A 108 33.52 9.16 14.85
C VAL A 108 32.07 9.44 14.53
N ALA A 109 31.18 8.56 14.98
CA ALA A 109 29.73 8.75 14.85
C ALA A 109 29.28 9.90 15.78
N LEU A 110 28.56 10.88 15.23
CA LEU A 110 28.05 12.04 15.98
C LEU A 110 26.87 11.69 16.92
N SER A 111 26.15 10.59 16.65
CA SER A 111 25.00 10.16 17.46
C SER A 111 25.37 9.14 18.55
N LYS A 112 24.78 9.30 19.74
CA LYS A 112 24.86 8.31 20.84
C LYS A 112 23.97 7.09 20.64
N SER A 113 23.02 7.13 19.70
CA SER A 113 22.13 6.01 19.40
C SER A 113 22.74 5.09 18.33
N ARG A 114 22.57 3.77 18.53
CA ARG A 114 22.83 2.77 17.49
C ARG A 114 21.95 3.11 16.28
N PRO A 115 22.50 3.27 15.07
CA PRO A 115 21.66 3.34 13.88
C PRO A 115 20.91 2.01 13.76
N SER A 116 19.58 2.04 13.67
CA SER A 116 18.79 0.86 13.32
C SER A 116 19.36 0.27 12.02
N THR A 117 19.61 -1.03 11.99
CA THR A 117 20.16 -1.72 10.82
C THR A 117 19.09 -2.60 10.20
N GLU A 118 18.84 -2.43 8.91
CA GLU A 118 17.95 -3.29 8.13
C GLU A 118 18.77 -4.34 7.39
N LYS A 119 18.28 -5.57 7.33
CA LYS A 119 18.83 -6.59 6.42
C LYS A 119 18.47 -6.18 4.99
N ALA A 120 19.43 -5.62 4.27
CA ALA A 120 19.29 -5.30 2.86
C ALA A 120 19.83 -6.45 2.01
N ALA A 121 19.27 -6.59 0.82
CA ALA A 121 19.73 -7.57 -0.16
C ALA A 121 20.06 -6.88 -1.48
N LYS A 122 21.10 -7.37 -2.16
CA LYS A 122 21.52 -6.87 -3.48
C LYS A 122 21.69 -8.04 -4.44
N ASP A 123 20.97 -7.97 -5.56
CA ASP A 123 21.14 -8.89 -6.67
C ASP A 123 22.45 -8.64 -7.41
N VAL A 124 23.14 -9.74 -7.70
CA VAL A 124 24.30 -9.77 -8.60
C VAL A 124 23.90 -10.49 -9.86
N ALA A 125 23.69 -9.73 -10.93
CA ALA A 125 23.38 -10.27 -12.25
C ALA A 125 24.65 -10.51 -13.08
N SER A 126 24.61 -11.49 -13.97
CA SER A 126 25.68 -11.75 -14.93
C SER A 126 25.74 -10.64 -15.98
N ASP A 127 26.95 -10.24 -16.37
CA ASP A 127 27.15 -9.35 -17.51
C ASP A 127 27.58 -10.09 -18.78
N LEU A 128 27.77 -11.41 -18.67
CA LEU A 128 28.27 -12.30 -19.69
C LEU A 128 27.33 -13.51 -19.81
N ALA A 129 27.06 -13.96 -21.03
CA ALA A 129 26.33 -15.20 -21.27
C ALA A 129 27.33 -16.37 -21.27
N GLY A 130 26.95 -17.51 -20.70
CA GLY A 130 27.91 -18.58 -20.53
C GLY A 130 27.52 -19.70 -19.58
N GLU A 131 28.53 -20.47 -19.21
CA GLU A 131 28.44 -21.62 -18.31
C GLU A 131 28.97 -21.26 -16.92
N VAL A 132 28.26 -21.68 -15.87
CA VAL A 132 28.59 -21.42 -14.47
C VAL A 132 29.61 -22.43 -13.93
N LEU A 133 30.69 -21.94 -13.35
CA LEU A 133 31.68 -22.72 -12.60
C LEU A 133 31.88 -22.17 -11.18
N PHE A 134 31.92 -23.06 -10.20
CA PHE A 134 32.22 -22.72 -8.81
C PHE A 134 33.69 -23.00 -8.49
N ALA A 135 34.38 -21.98 -7.97
CA ALA A 135 35.73 -22.07 -7.45
C ALA A 135 35.71 -21.76 -5.94
N ASP A 136 35.96 -22.78 -5.12
CA ASP A 136 35.91 -22.74 -3.65
C ASP A 136 34.55 -22.39 -3.02
N LEU A 137 33.48 -22.29 -3.82
CA LEU A 137 32.11 -22.07 -3.35
C LEU A 137 31.44 -23.42 -3.02
N VAL A 138 30.98 -23.59 -1.77
CA VAL A 138 30.25 -24.78 -1.31
C VAL A 138 28.80 -24.36 -1.01
N PRO A 139 27.81 -24.85 -1.78
CA PRO A 139 26.40 -24.60 -1.50
C PRO A 139 25.92 -25.47 -0.34
N GLU A 140 25.12 -24.89 0.54
CA GLU A 140 24.41 -25.56 1.63
C GLU A 140 22.90 -25.37 1.43
N GLU A 141 22.13 -26.45 1.51
CA GLU A 141 20.68 -26.41 1.39
C GLU A 141 20.03 -26.25 2.77
N LYS A 142 19.26 -25.18 2.94
CA LYS A 142 18.49 -24.89 4.15
C LYS A 142 17.01 -24.92 3.83
N THR A 143 16.28 -25.82 4.48
CA THR A 143 14.82 -25.93 4.39
C THR A 143 14.14 -25.06 5.45
N ASP A 144 13.24 -24.18 5.03
CA ASP A 144 12.40 -23.39 5.93
C ASP A 144 11.25 -24.24 6.53
N ARG A 145 10.60 -23.76 7.60
CA ARG A 145 9.44 -24.39 8.27
C ARG A 145 8.27 -24.67 7.30
N GLN A 146 8.20 -23.94 6.18
CA GLN A 146 7.20 -24.12 5.12
C GLN A 146 7.61 -25.15 4.04
N GLY A 147 8.79 -25.79 4.17
CA GLY A 147 9.29 -26.78 3.22
C GLY A 147 10.01 -26.22 2.00
N ASN A 148 10.24 -24.90 1.93
CA ASN A 148 11.02 -24.28 0.85
C ASN A 148 12.53 -24.47 1.08
N THR A 149 13.23 -25.06 0.11
CA THR A 149 14.69 -25.23 0.14
C THR A 149 15.37 -24.00 -0.44
N THR A 150 16.16 -23.30 0.37
CA THR A 150 17.02 -22.18 -0.06
C THR A 150 18.47 -22.62 -0.05
N ARG A 151 19.25 -22.21 -1.06
CA ARG A 151 20.68 -22.52 -1.14
C ARG A 151 21.51 -21.34 -0.69
N ILE A 152 22.39 -21.57 0.27
CA ILE A 152 23.23 -20.53 0.87
C ILE A 152 24.70 -20.91 0.68
N ALA A 153 25.54 -19.91 0.40
CA ALA A 153 26.98 -20.09 0.37
C ALA A 153 27.53 -20.26 1.79
N GLN A 154 28.05 -21.45 2.13
CA GLN A 154 28.60 -21.73 3.46
C GLN A 154 29.88 -20.91 3.76
N ARG A 155 30.70 -20.69 2.73
CA ARG A 155 31.94 -19.93 2.80
C ARG A 155 32.08 -19.01 1.59
N SER A 156 32.87 -17.95 1.75
CA SER A 156 33.22 -17.05 0.66
C SER A 156 33.98 -17.78 -0.45
N GLY A 157 33.64 -17.51 -1.71
CA GLY A 157 34.21 -18.17 -2.87
C GLY A 157 34.11 -17.33 -4.15
N LEU A 158 34.55 -17.90 -5.27
CA LEU A 158 34.43 -17.30 -6.59
C LEU A 158 33.44 -18.10 -7.46
N LEU A 159 32.60 -17.38 -8.16
CA LEU A 159 31.67 -17.90 -9.16
C LEU A 159 32.12 -17.38 -10.53
N TRP A 160 32.45 -18.27 -11.44
CA TRP A 160 32.96 -17.95 -12.76
C TRP A 160 31.89 -18.18 -13.81
N ILE A 161 31.72 -17.21 -14.71
CA ILE A 161 30.90 -17.41 -15.92
C ILE A 161 31.85 -17.52 -17.11
N LEU A 162 31.91 -18.69 -17.75
CA LEU A 162 32.70 -18.93 -18.94
C LEU A 162 31.94 -18.48 -20.20
N SER A 163 32.54 -17.61 -21.01
CA SER A 163 31.89 -16.98 -22.18
C SER A 163 31.41 -18.00 -23.20
N GLY A 164 30.19 -17.79 -23.69
CA GLY A 164 29.62 -18.49 -24.83
C GLY A 164 28.22 -17.96 -25.16
N ASP A 165 27.71 -18.32 -26.32
CA ASP A 165 26.38 -17.91 -26.77
C ASP A 165 25.33 -18.90 -26.26
N VAL A 166 24.41 -18.43 -25.41
CA VAL A 166 23.38 -19.26 -24.77
C VAL A 166 22.04 -19.05 -25.45
N TYR A 167 21.54 -20.08 -26.13
CA TYR A 167 20.25 -20.10 -26.81
C TYR A 167 19.15 -20.53 -25.84
N ASN A 168 18.15 -19.69 -25.64
CA ASN A 168 16.93 -20.09 -24.93
C ASN A 168 16.04 -20.92 -25.86
N LEU A 169 15.73 -22.14 -25.45
CA LEU A 169 14.77 -23.01 -26.11
C LEU A 169 13.37 -22.75 -25.53
N PRO A 170 12.36 -22.51 -26.37
CA PRO A 170 10.99 -22.34 -25.90
C PRO A 170 10.44 -23.66 -25.33
N PRO A 171 9.39 -23.61 -24.50
CA PRO A 171 8.76 -24.81 -23.96
C PRO A 171 8.36 -25.80 -25.07
N GLY A 172 8.73 -27.07 -24.91
CA GLY A 172 8.47 -28.14 -25.86
C GLY A 172 9.42 -28.21 -27.07
N ALA A 173 10.48 -27.39 -27.11
CA ALA A 173 11.53 -27.54 -28.11
C ALA A 173 12.48 -28.69 -27.74
N GLU A 174 12.75 -29.55 -28.71
CA GLU A 174 13.69 -30.68 -28.58
C GLU A 174 15.00 -30.33 -29.31
N PRO A 175 16.17 -30.45 -28.67
CA PRO A 175 17.45 -30.22 -29.35
C PRO A 175 17.72 -31.31 -30.38
N VAL A 176 18.15 -30.90 -31.57
CA VAL A 176 18.53 -31.80 -32.68
C VAL A 176 20.05 -32.09 -32.66
N VAL A 177 20.83 -31.20 -32.05
CA VAL A 177 22.29 -31.28 -31.90
C VAL A 177 22.72 -31.95 -30.59
N LYS A 178 23.95 -32.45 -30.52
CA LYS A 178 24.55 -33.08 -29.34
C LYS A 178 25.77 -32.31 -28.83
N ASN A 179 26.13 -32.53 -27.56
CA ASN A 179 27.36 -31.96 -27.00
C ASN A 179 28.60 -32.43 -27.80
N GLY A 180 29.45 -31.50 -28.19
CA GLY A 180 30.65 -31.73 -29.00
C GLY A 180 30.43 -31.58 -30.51
N ASP A 181 29.19 -31.39 -30.99
CA ASP A 181 28.93 -31.13 -32.40
C ASP A 181 29.43 -29.73 -32.79
N THR A 182 30.02 -29.62 -33.99
CA THR A 182 30.39 -28.34 -34.61
C THR A 182 29.25 -27.86 -35.50
N VAL A 183 28.71 -26.68 -35.23
CA VAL A 183 27.59 -26.08 -35.97
C VAL A 183 28.03 -24.89 -36.80
N GLU A 184 27.39 -24.71 -37.95
CA GLU A 184 27.54 -23.54 -38.83
C GLU A 184 26.31 -22.64 -38.76
N ILE A 185 26.42 -21.43 -39.31
CA ILE A 185 25.30 -20.48 -39.38
C ILE A 185 24.15 -21.09 -40.19
N GLY A 186 22.95 -21.13 -39.61
CA GLY A 186 21.75 -21.69 -40.23
C GLY A 186 21.46 -23.16 -39.88
N THR A 187 22.36 -23.86 -39.18
CA THR A 187 22.10 -25.23 -38.69
C THR A 187 20.96 -25.23 -37.68
N VAL A 188 20.05 -26.21 -37.76
CA VAL A 188 18.91 -26.34 -36.82
C VAL A 188 19.42 -26.88 -35.49
N MET A 189 19.34 -26.05 -34.45
CA MET A 189 19.73 -26.37 -33.08
C MET A 189 18.64 -27.15 -32.35
N ALA A 190 17.39 -26.75 -32.52
CA ALA A 190 16.23 -27.37 -31.88
C ALA A 190 14.98 -27.17 -32.74
N GLU A 191 13.99 -28.04 -32.59
CA GLU A 191 12.68 -27.91 -33.24
C GLU A 191 11.53 -28.00 -32.23
N THR A 192 10.46 -27.24 -32.46
CA THR A 192 9.17 -27.42 -31.77
C THR A 192 8.14 -27.90 -32.78
N LYS A 193 7.35 -28.90 -32.40
CA LYS A 193 6.27 -29.47 -33.22
C LYS A 193 4.92 -28.96 -32.72
N LEU A 194 4.09 -28.44 -33.63
CA LEU A 194 2.69 -28.10 -33.37
C LEU A 194 1.83 -29.27 -33.84
N VAL A 195 1.11 -29.91 -32.93
CA VAL A 195 0.28 -31.10 -33.22
C VAL A 195 -1.20 -30.78 -33.01
N THR A 196 -2.06 -31.38 -33.82
CA THR A 196 -3.52 -31.35 -33.60
C THR A 196 -3.94 -32.39 -32.57
N LEU A 197 -4.87 -32.05 -31.68
CA LEU A 197 -5.39 -32.97 -30.68
C LEU A 197 -6.52 -33.84 -31.24
N ASN A 198 -7.46 -33.26 -31.99
CA ASN A 198 -8.67 -33.96 -32.43
C ASN A 198 -8.60 -34.44 -33.88
N GLY A 199 -7.77 -33.81 -34.73
CA GLY A 199 -7.79 -34.05 -36.17
C GLY A 199 -9.03 -33.45 -36.84
N GLY A 200 -9.06 -33.45 -38.17
CA GLY A 200 -10.14 -32.87 -38.96
C GLY A 200 -9.67 -32.25 -40.27
N VAL A 201 -10.47 -31.36 -40.82
CA VAL A 201 -10.18 -30.68 -42.09
C VAL A 201 -9.51 -29.34 -41.84
N VAL A 202 -8.33 -29.13 -42.41
CA VAL A 202 -7.56 -27.90 -42.26
C VAL A 202 -8.21 -26.75 -43.03
N ARG A 203 -8.41 -25.62 -42.36
CA ARG A 203 -8.88 -24.34 -42.90
C ARG A 203 -7.80 -23.27 -42.67
N LEU A 204 -7.12 -22.86 -43.74
CA LEU A 204 -6.10 -21.82 -43.73
C LEU A 204 -6.67 -20.51 -44.28
N THR A 205 -6.83 -19.50 -43.43
CA THR A 205 -7.21 -18.17 -43.90
C THR A 205 -5.96 -17.37 -44.29
N PRO A 206 -5.82 -16.91 -45.55
CA PRO A 206 -4.66 -16.13 -45.98
C PRO A 206 -4.52 -14.85 -45.14
N GLY A 207 -3.34 -14.65 -44.55
CA GLY A 207 -3.03 -13.49 -43.70
C GLY A 207 -3.33 -13.66 -42.21
N LYS A 208 -4.09 -14.70 -41.80
CA LYS A 208 -4.22 -15.08 -40.39
C LYS A 208 -3.08 -16.01 -39.98
N ARG A 209 -2.68 -15.93 -38.71
CA ARG A 209 -1.58 -16.72 -38.10
C ARG A 209 -2.10 -17.90 -37.28
N GLU A 210 -3.31 -18.33 -37.60
CA GLU A 210 -4.02 -19.42 -36.94
C GLU A 210 -4.31 -20.46 -38.01
N ILE A 211 -4.05 -21.71 -37.68
CA ILE A 211 -4.47 -22.85 -38.47
C ILE A 211 -5.72 -23.37 -37.79
N ASP A 212 -6.86 -23.21 -38.45
CA ASP A 212 -8.14 -23.66 -37.95
C ASP A 212 -8.39 -25.07 -38.47
N ILE A 213 -8.68 -26.02 -37.58
CA ILE A 213 -8.99 -27.40 -37.96
C ILE A 213 -10.46 -27.63 -37.66
N ILE A 214 -11.25 -27.88 -38.69
CA ILE A 214 -12.67 -28.19 -38.57
C ILE A 214 -12.80 -29.61 -38.03
N THR A 215 -13.20 -29.72 -36.76
CA THR A 215 -13.40 -31.01 -36.09
C THR A 215 -14.84 -31.50 -36.24
N ALA A 216 -15.80 -30.58 -36.33
CA ALA A 216 -17.22 -30.88 -36.41
C ALA A 216 -17.99 -29.74 -37.09
N SER A 217 -19.15 -30.04 -37.65
CA SER A 217 -20.11 -29.01 -38.04
C SER A 217 -21.53 -29.47 -37.68
N VAL A 218 -22.29 -28.59 -37.05
CA VAL A 218 -23.69 -28.83 -36.68
C VAL A 218 -24.56 -27.81 -37.39
N ARG A 219 -25.55 -28.29 -38.15
CA ARG A 219 -26.57 -27.44 -38.76
C ARG A 219 -27.83 -27.49 -37.90
N LEU A 220 -28.41 -26.34 -37.58
CA LEU A 220 -29.67 -26.29 -36.86
C LEU A 220 -30.84 -26.37 -37.85
N ASP A 221 -31.57 -27.48 -37.81
CA ASP A 221 -32.66 -27.77 -38.75
C ASP A 221 -33.97 -27.03 -38.44
N GLN A 222 -34.15 -26.56 -37.20
CA GLN A 222 -35.41 -25.98 -36.72
C GLN A 222 -35.42 -24.45 -36.62
N SER A 223 -34.33 -23.78 -37.02
CA SER A 223 -34.19 -22.33 -36.89
C SER A 223 -34.04 -21.65 -38.26
N GLN A 224 -34.87 -20.64 -38.51
CA GLN A 224 -34.76 -19.76 -39.67
C GLN A 224 -34.18 -18.43 -39.22
N VAL A 225 -33.13 -17.95 -39.88
CA VAL A 225 -32.48 -16.68 -39.58
C VAL A 225 -32.83 -15.66 -40.66
N ARG A 226 -33.35 -14.50 -40.24
CA ARG A 226 -33.63 -13.35 -41.12
C ARG A 226 -32.80 -12.16 -40.71
N MET A 227 -32.45 -11.32 -41.69
CA MET A 227 -31.81 -10.04 -41.44
C MET A 227 -32.89 -8.96 -41.36
N GLU A 228 -32.96 -8.27 -40.23
CA GLU A 228 -33.85 -7.13 -40.03
C GLU A 228 -33.01 -5.85 -39.91
N SER A 229 -33.40 -4.80 -40.63
CA SER A 229 -32.72 -3.49 -40.58
C SER A 229 -33.60 -2.48 -39.85
N THR A 230 -33.33 -2.25 -38.57
CA THR A 230 -34.04 -1.28 -37.74
C THR A 230 -33.11 -0.11 -37.40
N GLY A 231 -33.46 1.11 -37.82
CA GLY A 231 -32.70 2.33 -37.50
C GLY A 231 -31.28 2.40 -38.07
N GLY A 232 -30.99 1.69 -39.16
CA GLY A 232 -29.65 1.66 -39.79
C GLY A 232 -28.67 0.67 -39.18
N ARG A 233 -29.13 -0.19 -38.25
CA ARG A 233 -28.38 -1.35 -37.78
C ARG A 233 -29.01 -2.62 -38.35
N GLU A 234 -28.20 -3.44 -38.99
CA GLU A 234 -28.57 -4.78 -39.42
C GLU A 234 -28.46 -5.73 -38.22
N GLN A 235 -29.56 -6.43 -37.91
CA GLN A 235 -29.64 -7.39 -36.82
C GLN A 235 -30.19 -8.71 -37.35
N TYR A 236 -29.55 -9.82 -36.98
CA TYR A 236 -30.01 -11.15 -37.37
C TYR A 236 -30.97 -11.69 -36.31
N VAL A 237 -32.17 -12.06 -36.73
CA VAL A 237 -33.21 -12.60 -35.86
C VAL A 237 -33.45 -14.06 -36.21
N ILE A 238 -33.37 -14.92 -35.20
CA ILE A 238 -33.68 -16.34 -35.30
C ILE A 238 -35.16 -16.54 -34.97
N HIS A 239 -35.90 -17.06 -35.93
CA HIS A 239 -37.30 -17.48 -35.80
C HIS A 239 -37.33 -18.97 -35.46
N THR A 240 -37.94 -19.32 -34.32
CA THR A 240 -38.15 -20.72 -33.93
C THR A 240 -39.51 -21.23 -34.40
N ALA A 241 -39.69 -22.55 -34.43
CA ALA A 241 -40.95 -23.20 -34.77
C ALA A 241 -42.13 -22.81 -33.84
N ASN A 242 -41.83 -22.33 -32.63
CA ASN A 242 -42.82 -21.87 -31.65
C ASN A 242 -43.13 -20.36 -31.75
N ASN A 243 -42.74 -19.71 -32.86
CA ASN A 243 -42.90 -18.27 -33.10
C ASN A 243 -42.21 -17.39 -32.04
N GLN A 244 -41.10 -17.88 -31.46
CA GLN A 244 -40.21 -17.08 -30.60
C GLN A 244 -39.12 -16.44 -31.46
N HIS A 245 -38.73 -15.22 -31.09
CA HIS A 245 -37.73 -14.44 -31.80
C HIS A 245 -36.48 -14.27 -30.94
N PHE A 246 -35.32 -14.69 -31.44
CA PHE A 246 -34.04 -14.47 -30.76
C PHE A 246 -33.18 -13.50 -31.56
N SER A 247 -32.66 -12.49 -30.88
CA SER A 247 -31.59 -11.66 -31.42
C SER A 247 -30.27 -12.44 -31.42
N LEU A 248 -29.71 -12.73 -32.58
CA LEU A 248 -28.35 -13.25 -32.68
C LEU A 248 -27.35 -12.16 -32.21
N LYS A 249 -26.58 -12.45 -31.16
CA LYS A 249 -25.58 -11.52 -30.60
C LYS A 249 -24.20 -11.76 -31.18
N ALA A 250 -23.92 -12.98 -31.60
CA ALA A 250 -22.66 -13.33 -32.21
C ALA A 250 -22.71 -13.07 -33.72
N THR A 251 -21.80 -12.22 -34.20
CA THR A 251 -21.74 -11.86 -35.62
C THR A 251 -21.31 -13.08 -36.45
N PRO A 252 -21.94 -13.36 -37.60
CA PRO A 252 -21.49 -14.42 -38.51
C PRO A 252 -20.00 -14.25 -38.88
N GLY A 253 -19.23 -15.34 -38.83
CA GLY A 253 -17.77 -15.35 -39.03
C GLY A 253 -16.93 -14.99 -37.79
N THR A 254 -17.56 -14.86 -36.61
CA THR A 254 -16.86 -14.71 -35.33
C THR A 254 -16.79 -16.02 -34.56
N LYS A 255 -15.62 -16.27 -33.94
CA LYS A 255 -15.39 -17.43 -33.08
C LYS A 255 -16.05 -17.23 -31.72
N VAL A 256 -16.86 -18.19 -31.32
CA VAL A 256 -17.59 -18.27 -30.05
C VAL A 256 -16.99 -19.36 -29.19
N LEU A 257 -16.67 -19.03 -27.94
CA LEU A 257 -16.08 -19.97 -26.97
C LEU A 257 -17.16 -20.78 -26.24
N ASN A 258 -16.73 -21.84 -25.57
CA ASN A 258 -17.62 -22.63 -24.71
C ASN A 258 -18.26 -21.74 -23.62
N HIS A 259 -19.55 -21.92 -23.37
CA HIS A 259 -20.40 -21.13 -22.47
C HIS A 259 -20.62 -19.66 -22.86
N GLN A 260 -20.28 -19.26 -24.09
CA GLN A 260 -20.57 -17.91 -24.58
C GLN A 260 -21.99 -17.81 -25.15
N VAL A 261 -22.62 -16.65 -24.95
CA VAL A 261 -23.97 -16.33 -25.46
C VAL A 261 -23.93 -16.17 -26.98
N VAL A 262 -24.74 -16.96 -27.67
CA VAL A 262 -24.93 -16.94 -29.13
C VAL A 262 -26.09 -16.02 -29.49
N ALA A 263 -27.22 -16.15 -28.79
CA ALA A 263 -28.43 -15.37 -29.04
C ALA A 263 -29.21 -15.08 -27.75
N GLU A 264 -30.08 -14.08 -27.78
CA GLU A 264 -30.92 -13.63 -26.67
C GLU A 264 -32.38 -13.54 -27.11
N LEU A 265 -33.30 -14.08 -26.32
CA LEU A 265 -34.74 -14.02 -26.59
C LEU A 265 -35.21 -12.56 -26.54
N ILE A 266 -36.00 -12.16 -27.53
CA ILE A 266 -36.69 -10.88 -27.53
C ILE A 266 -38.04 -11.11 -26.85
N ASP A 267 -38.16 -10.73 -25.58
CA ASP A 267 -39.37 -10.88 -24.78
C ASP A 267 -39.56 -9.70 -23.83
N ASP A 268 -40.75 -9.09 -23.87
CA ASP A 268 -41.10 -7.93 -23.04
C ASP A 268 -41.81 -8.34 -21.74
N GLN A 269 -42.09 -9.64 -21.51
CA GLN A 269 -42.85 -10.14 -20.36
C GLN A 269 -42.24 -9.77 -18.99
N TYR A 270 -40.91 -9.68 -18.91
CA TYR A 270 -40.18 -9.37 -17.68
C TYR A 270 -39.66 -7.93 -17.63
N TYR A 271 -40.28 -7.03 -18.42
CA TYR A 271 -39.93 -5.61 -18.47
C TYR A 271 -40.80 -4.80 -17.51
N THR A 272 -40.17 -4.03 -16.62
CA THR A 272 -40.89 -3.17 -15.64
C THR A 272 -41.22 -1.82 -16.25
N LYS A 273 -41.96 -0.96 -15.53
CA LYS A 273 -42.26 0.41 -15.99
C LYS A 273 -41.24 1.45 -15.50
N THR A 274 -40.66 1.21 -14.32
CA THR A 274 -39.69 2.08 -13.65
C THR A 274 -38.59 1.22 -13.01
N GLY A 275 -37.61 1.85 -12.38
CA GLY A 275 -36.74 1.21 -11.39
C GLY A 275 -37.51 0.65 -10.18
N GLY A 276 -36.79 0.15 -9.19
CA GLY A 276 -37.42 -0.52 -8.05
C GLY A 276 -36.52 -1.50 -7.31
N ILE A 277 -37.11 -2.18 -6.34
CA ILE A 277 -36.48 -3.24 -5.55
C ILE A 277 -36.99 -4.58 -6.05
N ILE A 278 -36.08 -5.51 -6.31
CA ILE A 278 -36.39 -6.90 -6.63
C ILE A 278 -36.24 -7.77 -5.38
N LYS A 279 -37.24 -8.61 -5.08
CA LYS A 279 -37.15 -9.64 -4.03
C LYS A 279 -37.49 -11.02 -4.60
N TYR A 280 -36.79 -12.05 -4.14
CA TYR A 280 -36.97 -13.42 -4.59
C TYR A 280 -37.93 -14.16 -3.68
N ALA A 281 -39.00 -14.73 -4.26
CA ALA A 281 -39.90 -15.64 -3.58
C ALA A 281 -39.72 -17.05 -4.18
N GLY A 282 -38.83 -17.84 -3.58
CA GLY A 282 -38.57 -19.23 -3.96
C GLY A 282 -37.61 -19.45 -5.13
N VAL A 283 -37.08 -18.38 -5.74
CA VAL A 283 -36.07 -18.44 -6.82
C VAL A 283 -34.68 -18.71 -6.24
N GLU A 284 -33.96 -19.68 -6.81
CA GLU A 284 -32.56 -19.96 -6.46
C GLU A 284 -31.66 -19.65 -7.67
N VAL A 285 -30.52 -18.99 -7.44
CA VAL A 285 -29.60 -18.57 -8.49
C VAL A 285 -28.15 -18.96 -8.20
N ALA A 286 -27.38 -19.28 -9.24
CA ALA A 286 -25.95 -19.59 -9.18
C ALA A 286 -25.10 -18.56 -9.93
N LYS A 287 -23.93 -18.23 -9.38
CA LYS A 287 -22.96 -17.34 -10.01
C LYS A 287 -22.03 -18.13 -10.93
N ARG A 288 -22.40 -18.28 -12.21
CA ARG A 288 -21.56 -18.91 -13.25
C ARG A 288 -21.07 -17.85 -14.24
N GLY A 289 -19.80 -17.44 -14.10
CA GLY A 289 -19.14 -16.48 -14.99
C GLY A 289 -18.84 -15.10 -14.39
N LYS A 290 -18.56 -14.11 -15.25
CA LYS A 290 -18.25 -12.73 -14.84
C LYS A 290 -19.51 -12.04 -14.32
N ALA A 291 -19.40 -11.35 -13.18
CA ALA A 291 -20.53 -10.73 -12.46
C ALA A 291 -21.41 -9.78 -13.30
N LYS A 292 -20.91 -9.26 -14.42
CA LYS A 292 -21.63 -8.37 -15.33
C LYS A 292 -22.70 -9.08 -16.19
N GLN A 293 -22.71 -10.42 -16.23
CA GLN A 293 -23.61 -11.20 -17.09
C GLN A 293 -24.88 -11.72 -16.37
N GLY A 294 -25.09 -11.36 -15.10
CA GLY A 294 -26.23 -11.82 -14.29
C GLY A 294 -26.02 -13.18 -13.61
N TYR A 295 -27.02 -13.62 -12.85
CA TYR A 295 -27.07 -14.88 -12.09
C TYR A 295 -27.94 -15.90 -12.82
N GLU A 296 -27.44 -17.13 -12.99
CA GLU A 296 -28.16 -18.22 -13.65
C GLU A 296 -29.22 -18.80 -12.71
N VAL A 297 -30.47 -18.92 -13.18
CA VAL A 297 -31.56 -19.52 -12.40
C VAL A 297 -31.34 -21.03 -12.31
N THR A 298 -31.21 -21.56 -11.10
CA THR A 298 -31.11 -23.01 -10.85
C THR A 298 -32.45 -23.62 -10.48
N LYS A 299 -33.35 -22.81 -9.93
CA LYS A 299 -34.71 -23.19 -9.56
C LYS A 299 -35.62 -21.97 -9.72
N GLY A 300 -36.74 -22.17 -10.39
CA GLY A 300 -37.80 -21.20 -10.62
C GLY A 300 -38.57 -20.86 -9.35
N GLY A 301 -39.40 -19.83 -9.46
CA GLY A 301 -40.14 -19.23 -8.35
C GLY A 301 -40.86 -17.97 -8.81
N THR A 302 -41.01 -16.98 -7.95
CA THR A 302 -41.63 -15.69 -8.29
C THR A 302 -40.69 -14.54 -7.94
N LEU A 303 -40.52 -13.60 -8.87
CA LEU A 303 -39.84 -12.33 -8.61
C LEU A 303 -40.90 -11.30 -8.20
N LEU A 304 -40.67 -10.66 -7.05
CA LEU A 304 -41.49 -9.59 -6.52
C LEU A 304 -40.83 -8.26 -6.85
N TRP A 305 -41.48 -7.43 -7.65
CA TRP A 305 -41.00 -6.11 -8.02
C TRP A 305 -41.75 -5.02 -7.27
N ILE A 306 -41.00 -4.21 -6.53
CA ILE A 306 -41.51 -3.07 -5.79
C ILE A 306 -41.05 -1.81 -6.53
N PRO A 307 -41.93 -1.09 -7.24
CA PRO A 307 -41.53 -0.01 -8.12
C PRO A 307 -40.99 1.21 -7.34
N GLU A 308 -39.95 1.83 -7.89
CA GLU A 308 -39.37 3.12 -7.49
C GLU A 308 -38.97 3.91 -8.72
N GLU A 309 -39.27 5.19 -8.73
CA GLU A 309 -38.74 6.09 -9.74
C GLU A 309 -37.54 6.82 -9.16
N CYS A 310 -36.34 6.55 -9.69
CA CYS A 310 -35.12 7.14 -9.18
C CYS A 310 -34.49 8.06 -10.24
N HIS A 311 -34.48 9.36 -9.96
CA HIS A 311 -33.77 10.36 -10.75
C HIS A 311 -32.36 10.53 -10.19
N GLU A 312 -31.34 10.23 -10.98
CA GLU A 312 -29.96 10.56 -10.63
C GLU A 312 -29.68 12.02 -10.99
N VAL A 313 -29.34 12.82 -9.98
CA VAL A 313 -29.18 14.27 -10.09
C VAL A 313 -27.77 14.66 -9.65
N ASN A 314 -27.23 15.73 -10.22
CA ASN A 314 -25.98 16.33 -9.76
C ASN A 314 -26.15 17.85 -9.80
N LYS A 315 -27.02 18.36 -8.92
CA LYS A 315 -27.44 19.76 -8.84
C LYS A 315 -27.32 20.26 -7.40
N ASP A 316 -27.23 21.56 -7.23
CA ASP A 316 -27.23 22.22 -5.93
C ASP A 316 -28.60 22.06 -5.25
N ILE A 317 -28.62 21.91 -3.92
CA ILE A 317 -29.84 21.77 -3.12
C ILE A 317 -30.82 22.95 -3.29
N SER A 318 -30.33 24.16 -3.59
CA SER A 318 -31.16 25.34 -3.84
C SER A 318 -32.14 25.21 -5.01
N LEU A 319 -31.98 24.19 -5.86
CA LEU A 319 -32.87 23.89 -6.98
C LEU A 319 -33.99 22.89 -6.64
N LEU A 320 -34.03 22.40 -5.40
CA LEU A 320 -35.09 21.52 -4.87
C LEU A 320 -36.38 22.31 -4.67
N LEU A 321 -37.50 21.78 -5.18
CA LEU A 321 -38.82 22.42 -5.13
C LEU A 321 -39.81 21.69 -4.20
N VAL A 322 -39.43 20.53 -3.68
CA VAL A 322 -40.25 19.67 -2.81
C VAL A 322 -39.49 19.33 -1.52
N GLU A 323 -40.22 19.10 -0.44
CA GLU A 323 -39.62 18.69 0.84
C GLU A 323 -39.36 17.18 0.88
N ASP A 324 -38.36 16.77 1.66
CA ASP A 324 -38.12 15.35 1.93
C ASP A 324 -39.31 14.76 2.70
N GLY A 325 -39.81 13.60 2.26
CA GLY A 325 -41.03 12.98 2.79
C GLY A 325 -42.34 13.55 2.23
N GLN A 326 -42.32 14.54 1.33
CA GLN A 326 -43.54 15.10 0.75
C GLN A 326 -44.19 14.14 -0.26
N TYR A 327 -45.53 14.00 -0.22
CA TYR A 327 -46.28 13.30 -1.25
C TYR A 327 -46.48 14.19 -2.49
N VAL A 328 -46.11 13.69 -3.67
CA VAL A 328 -46.23 14.40 -4.96
C VAL A 328 -47.12 13.66 -5.95
N GLU A 329 -47.84 14.41 -6.77
CA GLU A 329 -48.61 13.86 -7.89
C GLU A 329 -47.74 13.75 -9.16
N ALA A 330 -48.03 12.78 -10.01
CA ALA A 330 -47.35 12.61 -11.28
C ALA A 330 -47.43 13.89 -12.13
N GLY A 331 -46.28 14.32 -12.66
CA GLY A 331 -46.11 15.57 -13.41
C GLY A 331 -45.65 16.76 -12.55
N THR A 332 -45.47 16.58 -11.24
CA THR A 332 -44.92 17.62 -10.34
C THR A 332 -43.43 17.84 -10.61
N GLU A 333 -43.00 19.10 -10.63
CA GLU A 333 -41.59 19.46 -10.75
C GLU A 333 -40.91 19.31 -9.38
N VAL A 334 -40.05 18.30 -9.22
CA VAL A 334 -39.39 17.98 -7.94
C VAL A 334 -38.07 18.74 -7.75
N VAL A 335 -37.34 18.92 -8.85
CA VAL A 335 -36.17 19.79 -8.96
C VAL A 335 -36.30 20.56 -10.25
N LYS A 336 -35.75 21.76 -10.31
CA LYS A 336 -35.75 22.57 -11.54
C LYS A 336 -35.41 21.73 -12.79
N ASP A 337 -36.32 21.68 -13.75
CA ASP A 337 -36.28 20.89 -15.01
C ASP A 337 -36.36 19.36 -14.85
N ILE A 338 -36.82 18.84 -13.71
CA ILE A 338 -37.01 17.40 -13.43
C ILE A 338 -38.43 17.18 -12.91
N PHE A 339 -39.21 16.38 -13.64
CA PHE A 339 -40.61 16.08 -13.36
C PHE A 339 -40.77 14.61 -12.97
N CYS A 340 -41.56 14.33 -11.93
CA CYS A 340 -41.91 12.96 -11.57
C CYS A 340 -42.93 12.37 -12.57
N GLN A 341 -42.79 11.08 -12.91
CA GLN A 341 -43.72 10.34 -13.77
C GLN A 341 -44.77 9.59 -12.94
N SER A 342 -44.44 9.26 -11.70
CA SER A 342 -45.26 8.51 -10.75
C SER A 342 -45.71 9.42 -9.61
N SER A 343 -46.90 9.14 -9.07
CA SER A 343 -47.36 9.78 -7.81
C SER A 343 -46.85 8.97 -6.63
N GLY A 344 -46.38 9.62 -5.56
CA GLY A 344 -45.82 8.93 -4.41
C GLY A 344 -45.08 9.84 -3.45
N VAL A 345 -44.49 9.26 -2.40
CA VAL A 345 -43.69 10.01 -1.42
C VAL A 345 -42.27 10.20 -1.95
N VAL A 346 -41.74 11.42 -1.83
CA VAL A 346 -40.39 11.79 -2.28
C VAL A 346 -39.38 11.53 -1.16
N GLU A 347 -38.28 10.88 -1.50
CA GLU A 347 -37.08 10.75 -0.66
C GLU A 347 -35.90 11.45 -1.38
N VAL A 348 -35.22 12.34 -0.67
CA VAL A 348 -34.14 13.19 -1.19
C VAL A 348 -32.80 12.75 -0.63
N VAL A 349 -31.90 12.25 -1.49
CA VAL A 349 -30.54 11.85 -1.09
C VAL A 349 -29.54 12.92 -1.49
N GLN A 350 -28.86 13.50 -0.50
CA GLN A 350 -27.86 14.55 -0.70
C GLN A 350 -26.51 14.23 -0.05
N LYS A 351 -25.44 14.81 -0.60
CA LYS A 351 -24.09 14.71 -0.04
C LYS A 351 -23.31 15.99 -0.30
N ASN A 352 -22.86 16.64 0.78
CA ASN A 352 -22.13 17.92 0.75
C ASN A 352 -22.92 19.01 -0.01
N ASP A 353 -24.19 19.20 0.34
CA ASP A 353 -25.11 20.20 -0.27
C ASP A 353 -25.37 20.02 -1.79
N ILE A 354 -25.00 18.86 -2.33
CA ILE A 354 -25.28 18.44 -3.71
C ILE A 354 -26.35 17.35 -3.66
N LEU A 355 -27.46 17.58 -4.37
CA LEU A 355 -28.49 16.58 -4.63
C LEU A 355 -27.90 15.48 -5.49
N ARG A 356 -28.00 14.24 -5.02
CA ARG A 356 -27.51 13.04 -5.71
C ARG A 356 -28.64 12.24 -6.33
N GLU A 357 -29.71 12.02 -5.57
CA GLU A 357 -30.81 11.17 -6.00
C GLU A 357 -32.13 11.75 -5.50
N ILE A 358 -33.15 11.68 -6.34
CA ILE A 358 -34.53 11.96 -5.96
C ILE A 358 -35.34 10.72 -6.27
N VAL A 359 -35.97 10.18 -5.25
CA VAL A 359 -36.67 8.91 -5.32
C VAL A 359 -38.14 9.18 -5.09
N VAL A 360 -38.99 8.75 -6.01
CA VAL A 360 -40.44 8.78 -5.82
C VAL A 360 -40.89 7.36 -5.56
N LYS A 361 -41.48 7.16 -4.38
CA LYS A 361 -42.01 5.87 -3.91
C LYS A 361 -43.52 5.81 -4.13
N PRO A 362 -43.98 5.16 -5.21
CA PRO A 362 -45.41 5.05 -5.48
C PRO A 362 -46.10 4.16 -4.46
N GLY A 363 -47.26 4.60 -3.96
CA GLY A 363 -48.04 3.88 -2.97
C GLY A 363 -49.15 4.74 -2.37
N GLU A 364 -50.01 4.09 -1.59
CA GLU A 364 -51.04 4.77 -0.81
C GLU A 364 -50.49 5.10 0.58
N PHE A 365 -50.52 6.39 0.97
CA PHE A 365 -50.02 6.86 2.24
C PHE A 365 -51.16 7.02 3.26
N HIS A 366 -51.01 6.42 4.43
CA HIS A 366 -51.95 6.53 5.55
C HIS A 366 -51.27 7.14 6.77
N LEU A 367 -51.79 8.26 7.26
CA LEU A 367 -51.31 8.91 8.48
C LEU A 367 -51.76 8.12 9.72
N VAL A 368 -50.86 7.85 10.68
CA VAL A 368 -51.16 7.01 11.85
C VAL A 368 -50.52 7.58 13.12
N ASP A 369 -51.27 7.57 14.23
CA ASP A 369 -50.77 8.06 15.53
C ASP A 369 -49.75 7.13 16.22
N ASN A 370 -49.85 5.80 15.98
CA ASN A 370 -48.92 4.79 16.48
C ASN A 370 -48.76 3.68 15.44
N LEU A 371 -47.53 3.43 14.98
CA LEU A 371 -47.21 2.30 14.11
C LEU A 371 -47.01 1.01 14.92
N PRO A 372 -47.34 -0.16 14.36
CA PRO A 372 -47.03 -1.46 14.97
C PRO A 372 -45.52 -1.62 15.20
N GLU A 373 -45.11 -2.27 16.30
CA GLU A 373 -43.68 -2.51 16.62
C GLU A 373 -42.90 -3.25 15.52
N ASN A 374 -43.60 -3.96 14.64
CA ASN A 374 -43.03 -4.73 13.54
C ASN A 374 -42.74 -3.88 12.29
N MET A 375 -43.19 -2.63 12.26
CA MET A 375 -43.13 -1.76 11.07
C MET A 375 -41.93 -0.82 11.14
N THR A 376 -40.88 -1.14 10.39
CA THR A 376 -39.65 -0.33 10.32
C THR A 376 -39.55 0.40 8.97
N SER A 377 -38.60 1.33 8.88
CA SER A 377 -38.24 1.99 7.62
C SER A 377 -37.67 1.02 6.56
N GLU A 378 -37.28 -0.20 6.94
CA GLU A 378 -36.80 -1.23 6.00
C GLU A 378 -37.94 -1.92 5.25
N GLY A 379 -39.18 -1.78 5.72
CA GLY A 379 -40.41 -2.26 5.07
C GLY A 379 -40.61 -3.78 5.07
N GLN A 380 -41.86 -4.21 4.97
CA GLN A 380 -42.27 -5.62 5.00
C GLN A 380 -43.33 -5.93 3.93
N LEU A 381 -43.32 -7.16 3.42
CA LEU A 381 -44.40 -7.68 2.57
C LEU A 381 -45.66 -7.95 3.40
N ILE A 382 -46.76 -7.32 3.01
CA ILE A 382 -48.08 -7.45 3.62
C ILE A 382 -48.96 -8.29 2.69
N TYR A 383 -49.48 -9.39 3.23
CA TYR A 383 -50.29 -10.33 2.46
C TYR A 383 -51.75 -9.90 2.41
N PRO A 384 -52.46 -10.23 1.32
CA PRO A 384 -53.89 -9.96 1.19
C PRO A 384 -54.70 -10.45 2.39
N GLY A 385 -55.59 -9.61 2.91
CA GLY A 385 -56.49 -9.92 4.02
C GLY A 385 -55.89 -9.76 5.42
N SER A 386 -54.64 -9.29 5.57
CA SER A 386 -54.15 -8.85 6.88
C SER A 386 -54.66 -7.45 7.24
N GLU A 387 -54.91 -7.23 8.53
CA GLU A 387 -55.35 -5.95 9.09
C GLU A 387 -54.21 -5.39 9.96
N GLU A 388 -53.21 -4.79 9.32
CA GLU A 388 -52.04 -4.20 10.02
C GLU A 388 -52.40 -2.89 10.75
N LEU A 389 -53.49 -2.23 10.34
CA LEU A 389 -54.04 -1.03 10.96
C LEU A 389 -55.57 -1.17 11.13
N PRO A 390 -56.15 -0.68 12.24
CA PRO A 390 -57.60 -0.80 12.46
C PRO A 390 -58.39 -0.12 11.35
N GLY A 391 -59.13 -0.91 10.56
CA GLY A 391 -59.97 -0.43 9.45
C GLY A 391 -59.31 -0.34 8.07
N ILE A 392 -58.05 -0.78 7.90
CA ILE A 392 -57.38 -0.86 6.59
C ILE A 392 -57.09 -2.32 6.28
N THR A 393 -57.79 -2.88 5.28
CA THR A 393 -57.57 -4.23 4.76
C THR A 393 -56.90 -4.14 3.40
N VAL A 394 -55.84 -4.93 3.19
CA VAL A 394 -55.13 -4.96 1.91
C VAL A 394 -55.71 -6.07 1.02
N ASP A 395 -56.08 -5.74 -0.23
CA ASP A 395 -56.66 -6.69 -1.19
C ASP A 395 -55.62 -7.48 -2.00
N ASN A 396 -54.43 -6.92 -2.21
CA ASN A 396 -53.35 -7.50 -3.03
C ASN A 396 -52.01 -7.45 -2.27
N LEU A 397 -51.03 -8.29 -2.65
CA LEU A 397 -49.71 -8.26 -2.02
C LEU A 397 -49.11 -6.85 -2.15
N CYS A 398 -48.74 -6.24 -1.03
CA CYS A 398 -48.14 -4.92 -1.00
C CYS A 398 -46.88 -4.90 -0.13
N TYR A 399 -46.07 -3.86 -0.30
CA TYR A 399 -44.88 -3.60 0.49
C TYR A 399 -45.15 -2.40 1.38
N GLY A 400 -45.33 -2.63 2.67
CA GLY A 400 -45.56 -1.56 3.63
C GLY A 400 -44.24 -1.06 4.21
N GLU A 401 -44.05 0.24 4.26
CA GLU A 401 -42.91 0.88 4.93
C GLU A 401 -43.35 2.08 5.78
N ALA A 402 -42.68 2.30 6.91
CA ALA A 402 -42.92 3.47 7.74
C ALA A 402 -42.16 4.67 7.17
N VAL A 403 -42.89 5.76 6.90
CA VAL A 403 -42.32 6.99 6.32
C VAL A 403 -42.68 8.17 7.20
N ASP A 404 -41.71 9.04 7.44
CA ASP A 404 -41.92 10.32 8.11
C ASP A 404 -42.21 11.37 7.05
N THR A 405 -43.31 12.10 7.20
CA THR A 405 -43.74 13.13 6.26
C THR A 405 -43.90 14.46 7.00
N PRO A 406 -43.88 15.61 6.31
CA PRO A 406 -44.12 16.91 6.96
C PRO A 406 -45.43 16.99 7.77
N ASP A 407 -46.43 16.18 7.40
CA ASP A 407 -47.74 16.08 8.05
C ASP A 407 -47.78 15.08 9.23
N GLY A 408 -46.67 14.36 9.47
CA GLY A 408 -46.50 13.37 10.54
C GLY A 408 -46.08 11.99 10.04
N MET A 409 -45.90 11.06 10.97
CA MET A 409 -45.49 9.69 10.69
C MET A 409 -46.67 8.88 10.11
N GLY A 410 -46.40 8.07 9.09
CA GLY A 410 -47.45 7.25 8.46
C GLY A 410 -46.94 5.97 7.82
N LEU A 411 -47.88 5.15 7.39
CA LEU A 411 -47.64 3.90 6.67
C LEU A 411 -47.81 4.12 5.17
N LEU A 412 -46.77 3.84 4.38
CA LEU A 412 -46.82 3.84 2.92
C LEU A 412 -47.01 2.40 2.42
N LEU A 413 -48.14 2.12 1.79
CA LEU A 413 -48.46 0.84 1.16
C LEU A 413 -48.12 0.88 -0.33
N ARG A 414 -47.03 0.21 -0.71
CA ARG A 414 -46.50 0.22 -2.08
C ARG A 414 -46.97 -1.02 -2.86
N PRO A 415 -47.35 -0.90 -4.14
CA PRO A 415 -47.81 -2.04 -4.91
C PRO A 415 -46.67 -3.01 -5.22
N VAL A 416 -46.92 -4.33 -5.21
CA VAL A 416 -45.95 -5.35 -5.62
C VAL A 416 -46.42 -5.98 -6.93
N THR A 417 -45.54 -6.04 -7.94
CA THR A 417 -45.80 -6.75 -9.19
C THR A 417 -45.10 -8.11 -9.17
N GLU A 418 -45.85 -9.18 -9.42
CA GLU A 418 -45.35 -10.54 -9.40
C GLU A 418 -44.98 -11.04 -10.80
N PHE A 419 -43.76 -11.55 -10.97
CA PHE A 419 -43.30 -12.18 -12.21
C PHE A 419 -42.95 -13.65 -11.95
N ALA A 420 -43.72 -14.58 -12.52
CA ALA A 420 -43.44 -16.01 -12.38
C ALA A 420 -42.22 -16.40 -13.23
N VAL A 421 -41.23 -17.06 -12.62
CA VAL A 421 -40.02 -17.58 -13.29
C VAL A 421 -40.11 -19.10 -13.32
N PRO A 422 -40.17 -19.74 -14.50
CA PRO A 422 -40.21 -21.20 -14.60
C PRO A 422 -38.87 -21.84 -14.19
N ASP A 423 -38.90 -23.12 -13.78
CA ASP A 423 -37.69 -23.90 -13.48
C ASP A 423 -36.83 -24.15 -14.73
N GLU A 424 -37.49 -24.37 -15.86
CA GLU A 424 -36.85 -24.57 -17.16
C GLU A 424 -37.41 -23.57 -18.18
N PRO A 425 -36.56 -22.98 -19.04
CA PRO A 425 -37.04 -22.10 -20.10
C PRO A 425 -37.95 -22.86 -21.05
N ALA A 426 -39.04 -22.22 -21.50
CA ALA A 426 -39.99 -22.79 -22.47
C ALA A 426 -39.41 -22.92 -23.90
N VAL A 427 -38.08 -22.85 -24.05
CA VAL A 427 -37.35 -22.88 -25.31
C VAL A 427 -36.67 -24.24 -25.43
N PRO A 428 -36.89 -25.01 -26.51
CA PRO A 428 -36.23 -26.30 -26.67
C PRO A 428 -34.70 -26.13 -26.81
N SER A 429 -33.92 -26.81 -25.98
CA SER A 429 -32.48 -26.96 -26.23
C SER A 429 -32.26 -27.96 -27.37
N GLN A 430 -31.29 -27.68 -28.24
CA GLN A 430 -30.95 -28.57 -29.34
C GLN A 430 -29.55 -29.11 -29.11
N ALA A 431 -29.48 -30.39 -28.75
CA ALA A 431 -28.24 -31.14 -28.66
C ALA A 431 -28.02 -31.93 -29.97
N SER A 432 -26.79 -31.91 -30.47
CA SER A 432 -26.33 -32.77 -31.56
C SER A 432 -25.06 -33.47 -31.12
N ILE A 433 -25.04 -34.80 -31.30
CA ILE A 433 -23.86 -35.62 -31.04
C ILE A 433 -23.20 -35.85 -32.40
N ASN A 434 -21.96 -35.39 -32.56
CA ASN A 434 -21.21 -35.64 -33.78
C ASN A 434 -20.85 -37.14 -33.82
N THR A 435 -21.54 -37.94 -34.64
CA THR A 435 -21.17 -39.33 -34.89
C THR A 435 -20.60 -39.42 -36.30
N GLN A 436 -19.30 -39.18 -36.44
CA GLN A 436 -18.58 -39.56 -37.66
C GLN A 436 -18.20 -41.04 -37.60
N ASP A 437 -18.95 -41.81 -38.37
CA ASP A 437 -18.69 -43.13 -38.91
C ASP A 437 -18.62 -44.41 -38.04
N SER A 438 -19.27 -45.41 -38.63
CA SER A 438 -19.81 -46.65 -38.10
C SER A 438 -18.81 -47.77 -37.74
N ASN A 439 -17.52 -47.48 -37.50
CA ASN A 439 -16.54 -48.54 -37.18
C ASN A 439 -15.37 -48.10 -36.28
N GLN A 440 -15.64 -47.43 -35.16
CA GLN A 440 -14.89 -47.54 -33.90
C GLN A 440 -15.55 -46.63 -32.87
N ALA A 441 -15.59 -47.08 -31.61
CA ALA A 441 -16.30 -46.42 -30.52
C ALA A 441 -15.54 -45.17 -30.00
N THR A 442 -15.41 -44.13 -30.84
CA THR A 442 -14.96 -42.82 -30.39
C THR A 442 -16.20 -41.98 -30.08
N GLN A 443 -16.45 -41.70 -28.80
CA GLN A 443 -17.57 -40.86 -28.37
C GLN A 443 -17.32 -39.42 -28.85
N GLY A 444 -18.01 -38.99 -29.91
CA GLY A 444 -17.80 -37.66 -30.47
C GLY A 444 -18.23 -36.53 -29.54
N THR A 445 -17.65 -35.35 -29.76
CA THR A 445 -17.98 -34.12 -29.02
C THR A 445 -19.48 -33.85 -29.09
N GLN A 446 -20.12 -33.70 -27.94
CA GLN A 446 -21.51 -33.29 -27.85
C GLN A 446 -21.58 -31.77 -27.87
N ILE A 447 -22.41 -31.25 -28.77
CA ILE A 447 -22.56 -29.83 -29.05
C ILE A 447 -24.02 -29.49 -28.80
N GLU A 448 -24.26 -28.62 -27.84
CA GLU A 448 -25.62 -28.24 -27.45
C GLU A 448 -25.74 -26.70 -27.42
N LEU A 449 -26.81 -26.19 -28.02
CA LEU A 449 -27.28 -24.84 -27.71
C LEU A 449 -28.29 -24.96 -26.58
N ARG A 450 -27.84 -24.58 -25.39
CA ARG A 450 -28.66 -24.64 -24.18
C ARG A 450 -29.31 -23.30 -23.91
N ALA A 451 -30.62 -23.32 -23.70
CA ALA A 451 -31.35 -22.16 -23.20
C ALA A 451 -31.09 -22.02 -21.68
N LEU A 452 -30.69 -20.83 -21.26
CA LEU A 452 -30.45 -20.49 -19.86
C LEU A 452 -31.18 -19.20 -19.52
N GLN A 453 -31.74 -19.14 -18.32
CA GLN A 453 -32.37 -17.94 -17.78
C GLN A 453 -31.41 -17.25 -16.81
N ARG A 454 -31.22 -15.94 -16.96
CA ARG A 454 -30.35 -15.13 -16.13
C ARG A 454 -31.07 -13.92 -15.56
N ILE A 455 -30.95 -13.72 -14.26
CA ILE A 455 -31.44 -12.53 -13.56
C ILE A 455 -30.26 -11.56 -13.41
N PRO A 456 -30.33 -10.33 -13.93
CA PRO A 456 -29.21 -9.39 -13.89
C PRO A 456 -28.93 -8.83 -12.47
N TYR A 457 -29.93 -8.82 -11.60
CA TYR A 457 -29.89 -8.24 -10.25
C TYR A 457 -29.81 -9.34 -9.16
N LYS A 458 -29.48 -8.97 -7.93
CA LYS A 458 -29.53 -9.85 -6.74
C LYS A 458 -30.85 -9.72 -5.99
N ASP A 459 -31.13 -10.67 -5.11
CA ASP A 459 -32.22 -10.56 -4.14
C ASP A 459 -32.03 -9.34 -3.23
N GLY A 460 -33.08 -8.53 -3.09
CA GLY A 460 -33.08 -7.27 -2.34
C GLY A 460 -32.33 -6.11 -3.03
N GLU A 461 -31.84 -6.29 -4.25
CA GLU A 461 -31.11 -5.23 -4.95
C GLU A 461 -32.05 -4.09 -5.38
N ARG A 462 -31.60 -2.86 -5.13
CA ARG A 462 -32.30 -1.64 -5.51
C ARG A 462 -31.78 -1.14 -6.86
N VAL A 463 -32.64 -1.17 -7.87
CA VAL A 463 -32.35 -0.78 -9.25
C VAL A 463 -32.77 0.67 -9.48
N LYS A 464 -31.78 1.54 -9.63
CA LYS A 464 -31.98 2.98 -9.86
C LYS A 464 -32.24 3.23 -11.34
N SER A 465 -33.49 3.54 -11.68
CA SER A 465 -33.87 3.92 -13.04
C SER A 465 -35.17 4.71 -13.03
N VAL A 466 -35.30 5.64 -13.96
CA VAL A 466 -36.57 6.30 -14.29
C VAL A 466 -37.37 5.39 -15.24
N ASP A 467 -36.68 4.84 -16.24
CA ASP A 467 -37.27 3.94 -17.24
C ASP A 467 -37.38 2.50 -16.70
N GLY A 468 -38.25 1.72 -17.33
CA GLY A 468 -38.38 0.30 -17.08
C GLY A 468 -37.09 -0.49 -17.29
N VAL A 469 -36.94 -1.57 -16.53
CA VAL A 469 -35.78 -2.48 -16.57
C VAL A 469 -36.23 -3.91 -16.79
N GLU A 470 -35.36 -4.71 -17.39
CA GLU A 470 -35.59 -6.13 -17.66
C GLU A 470 -35.12 -7.00 -16.48
N LEU A 471 -36.03 -7.80 -15.91
CA LEU A 471 -35.76 -8.61 -14.72
C LEU A 471 -35.25 -10.02 -15.03
N LEU A 472 -35.51 -10.55 -16.22
CA LEU A 472 -35.12 -11.91 -16.60
C LEU A 472 -34.75 -11.96 -18.08
N ARG A 473 -33.57 -12.50 -18.37
CA ARG A 473 -33.08 -12.72 -19.74
C ARG A 473 -33.03 -14.20 -20.05
N THR A 474 -33.58 -14.60 -21.20
CA THR A 474 -33.42 -15.96 -21.71
C THR A 474 -32.39 -15.95 -22.84
N GLN A 475 -31.29 -16.67 -22.67
CA GLN A 475 -30.15 -16.66 -23.58
C GLN A 475 -29.83 -18.07 -24.09
N LEU A 476 -29.45 -18.17 -25.36
CA LEU A 476 -28.90 -19.39 -25.97
C LEU A 476 -27.39 -19.37 -25.83
N VAL A 477 -26.85 -20.36 -25.13
CA VAL A 477 -25.44 -20.50 -24.83
C VAL A 477 -24.90 -21.75 -25.51
N LEU A 478 -23.69 -21.65 -26.07
CA LEU A 478 -22.99 -22.80 -26.66
C LEU A 478 -22.37 -23.65 -25.56
N GLU A 479 -22.75 -24.91 -25.45
CA GLU A 479 -22.14 -25.90 -24.57
C GLU A 479 -21.46 -26.99 -25.42
N MET A 480 -20.15 -27.12 -25.24
CA MET A 480 -19.33 -28.13 -25.88
C MET A 480 -18.76 -29.05 -24.79
N SER A 481 -19.13 -30.33 -24.82
CA SER A 481 -18.58 -31.34 -23.92
C SER A 481 -17.76 -32.36 -24.69
N ASN A 482 -16.51 -32.56 -24.24
CA ASN A 482 -15.65 -33.62 -24.75
C ASN A 482 -15.53 -34.71 -23.68
N PRO A 483 -16.09 -35.92 -23.89
CA PRO A 483 -16.11 -36.97 -22.86
C PRO A 483 -14.72 -37.51 -22.48
N ASP A 484 -13.68 -37.29 -23.30
CA ASP A 484 -12.30 -37.76 -23.05
C ASP A 484 -11.42 -36.78 -22.24
N ALA A 485 -11.94 -35.62 -21.85
CA ALA A 485 -11.21 -34.70 -20.99
C ALA A 485 -11.27 -35.20 -19.52
N GLY A 486 -10.22 -35.90 -19.09
CA GLY A 486 -9.99 -36.17 -17.66
C GLY A 486 -10.08 -34.88 -16.83
N SER A 487 -10.31 -35.02 -15.52
CA SER A 487 -10.63 -33.96 -14.54
C SER A 487 -9.65 -32.79 -14.39
N ASP A 488 -8.66 -32.66 -15.27
CA ASP A 488 -7.75 -31.53 -15.37
C ASP A 488 -8.35 -30.44 -16.28
N HIS A 489 -9.08 -29.50 -15.66
CA HIS A 489 -9.67 -28.31 -16.28
C HIS A 489 -8.68 -27.33 -16.94
N SER A 490 -7.41 -27.70 -17.14
CA SER A 490 -6.35 -26.81 -17.67
C SER A 490 -6.14 -26.91 -19.18
N SER A 491 -6.62 -27.96 -19.85
CA SER A 491 -6.43 -28.17 -21.30
C SER A 491 -7.70 -27.94 -22.15
N SER A 492 -8.86 -27.74 -21.51
CA SER A 492 -10.14 -27.53 -22.17
C SER A 492 -10.37 -26.08 -22.59
N SER A 493 -9.75 -25.58 -23.67
CA SER A 493 -10.22 -24.35 -24.37
C SER A 493 -9.64 -24.05 -25.76
N GLN A 494 -9.03 -25.00 -26.47
CA GLN A 494 -8.62 -24.74 -27.87
C GLN A 494 -9.75 -24.90 -28.90
N LEU A 495 -10.92 -25.37 -28.46
CA LEU A 495 -12.11 -25.48 -29.30
C LEU A 495 -12.93 -24.19 -29.23
N SER A 496 -13.27 -23.69 -30.41
CA SER A 496 -14.21 -22.58 -30.61
C SER A 496 -15.21 -22.97 -31.70
N ALA A 497 -16.40 -22.37 -31.69
CA ALA A 497 -17.34 -22.54 -32.79
C ALA A 497 -17.39 -21.26 -33.63
N ASP A 498 -17.23 -21.39 -34.94
CA ASP A 498 -17.53 -20.34 -35.89
C ASP A 498 -19.00 -20.41 -36.27
N ILE A 499 -19.64 -19.24 -36.35
CA ILE A 499 -21.06 -19.14 -36.71
C ILE A 499 -21.16 -18.78 -38.18
N GLU A 500 -21.66 -19.71 -38.98
CA GLU A 500 -21.90 -19.54 -40.40
C GLU A 500 -23.40 -19.49 -40.68
N LEU A 501 -23.79 -18.64 -41.63
CA LEU A 501 -25.15 -18.59 -42.15
C LEU A 501 -25.16 -19.23 -43.53
N VAL A 502 -25.94 -20.29 -43.69
CA VAL A 502 -26.04 -21.03 -44.96
C VAL A 502 -27.41 -20.80 -45.56
N GLY A 503 -27.44 -20.39 -46.83
CA GLY A 503 -28.68 -20.22 -47.60
C GLY A 503 -29.49 -21.53 -47.70
N THR A 504 -30.80 -21.39 -47.79
CA THR A 504 -31.68 -22.50 -48.15
C THR A 504 -31.61 -22.77 -49.66
N GLU A 505 -31.92 -23.99 -50.11
CA GLU A 505 -31.81 -24.40 -51.52
C GLU A 505 -32.77 -23.64 -52.47
N ASP A 506 -33.67 -22.83 -51.92
CA ASP A 506 -34.57 -21.95 -52.66
C ASP A 506 -33.96 -20.54 -52.82
N GLU A 507 -33.40 -20.23 -54.00
CA GLU A 507 -32.81 -18.92 -54.34
C GLU A 507 -33.79 -17.73 -54.24
N ALA A 508 -35.08 -17.98 -53.99
CA ALA A 508 -36.13 -16.98 -53.85
C ALA A 508 -36.48 -16.61 -52.38
N SER A 509 -36.00 -17.36 -51.38
CA SER A 509 -36.22 -17.05 -49.96
C SER A 509 -34.99 -16.39 -49.32
N GLU A 510 -35.18 -15.26 -48.64
CA GLU A 510 -34.15 -14.61 -47.81
C GLU A 510 -33.87 -15.37 -46.49
N ASP A 511 -34.43 -16.58 -46.34
CA ASP A 511 -34.30 -17.41 -45.14
C ASP A 511 -32.95 -18.14 -45.13
N MET A 512 -32.12 -17.83 -44.13
CA MET A 512 -30.84 -18.49 -43.85
C MET A 512 -30.99 -19.51 -42.72
N ARG A 513 -30.08 -20.50 -42.65
CA ARG A 513 -29.96 -21.40 -41.49
C ARG A 513 -28.67 -21.16 -40.74
N LEU A 514 -28.71 -21.35 -39.43
CA LEU A 514 -27.53 -21.26 -38.57
C LEU A 514 -26.74 -22.57 -38.62
N GLN A 515 -25.45 -22.48 -38.96
CA GLN A 515 -24.49 -23.57 -38.90
C GLN A 515 -23.36 -23.21 -37.94
N LEU A 516 -23.05 -24.13 -37.04
CA LEU A 516 -21.97 -24.04 -36.08
C LEU A 516 -20.83 -24.93 -36.56
N VAL A 517 -19.66 -24.35 -36.85
CA VAL A 517 -18.47 -25.09 -37.26
C VAL A 517 -17.47 -25.08 -36.11
N ILE A 518 -17.17 -26.25 -35.54
CA ILE A 518 -16.18 -26.33 -34.46
C ILE A 518 -14.79 -26.34 -35.05
N LEU A 519 -13.99 -25.40 -34.58
CA LEU A 519 -12.62 -25.16 -34.95
C LEU A 519 -11.71 -25.43 -33.76
N GLU A 520 -10.72 -26.29 -33.95
CA GLU A 520 -9.51 -26.31 -33.14
C GLU A 520 -8.53 -25.28 -33.74
N SER A 521 -8.30 -24.17 -33.03
CA SER A 521 -7.45 -23.08 -33.52
C SER A 521 -6.03 -23.20 -32.99
N LEU A 522 -5.09 -23.55 -33.87
CA LEU A 522 -3.67 -23.67 -33.54
C LEU A 522 -2.91 -22.41 -33.95
N VAL A 523 -2.38 -21.68 -32.97
CA VAL A 523 -1.62 -20.44 -33.21
C VAL A 523 -0.21 -20.77 -33.68
N VAL A 524 0.17 -20.23 -34.85
CA VAL A 524 1.50 -20.38 -35.42
C VAL A 524 2.44 -19.30 -34.87
N ARG A 525 3.58 -19.72 -34.30
CA ARG A 525 4.60 -18.77 -33.80
C ARG A 525 5.13 -17.91 -34.95
N ARG A 526 5.40 -16.63 -34.66
CA ARG A 526 5.98 -15.71 -35.65
C ARG A 526 7.44 -16.09 -35.91
N ASP A 527 7.85 -15.98 -37.17
CA ASP A 527 9.27 -15.90 -37.49
C ASP A 527 9.84 -14.61 -36.87
N THR A 528 10.78 -14.77 -35.95
CA THR A 528 11.49 -13.65 -35.33
C THR A 528 12.94 -13.67 -35.80
N ASN A 529 13.28 -12.69 -36.66
CA ASN A 529 14.68 -12.40 -37.01
C ASN A 529 15.41 -11.59 -35.92
N ALA A 530 14.69 -11.15 -34.88
CA ALA A 530 15.11 -10.06 -34.00
C ALA A 530 14.98 -10.40 -32.50
N ASP A 531 14.97 -11.68 -32.12
CA ASP A 531 15.21 -12.01 -30.71
C ASP A 531 16.73 -11.99 -30.47
N PRO A 532 17.29 -11.03 -29.72
CA PRO A 532 18.72 -11.02 -29.42
C PRO A 532 19.15 -12.28 -28.65
N LEU A 533 18.23 -12.95 -27.93
CA LEU A 533 18.51 -14.04 -26.99
C LEU A 533 18.03 -15.42 -27.47
N GLY A 534 17.20 -15.46 -28.52
CA GLY A 534 16.74 -16.67 -29.21
C GLY A 534 17.35 -16.79 -30.60
N GLY A 535 17.70 -18.00 -31.04
CA GLY A 535 18.17 -18.26 -32.41
C GLY A 535 17.19 -17.74 -33.48
N ASN A 536 17.62 -17.67 -34.74
CA ASN A 536 16.70 -17.32 -35.82
C ASN A 536 15.61 -18.39 -35.89
N THR A 537 14.35 -18.00 -35.65
CA THR A 537 13.22 -18.94 -35.71
C THR A 537 12.61 -18.94 -37.11
N LYS A 538 12.43 -20.13 -37.67
CA LYS A 538 11.76 -20.32 -38.96
C LYS A 538 10.65 -21.35 -38.80
N THR A 539 9.42 -20.90 -38.99
CA THR A 539 8.24 -21.75 -38.87
C THR A 539 7.80 -22.22 -40.26
N ARG A 540 7.69 -23.54 -40.43
CA ARG A 540 7.18 -24.18 -41.65
C ARG A 540 5.83 -24.81 -41.35
N ILE A 541 4.82 -24.43 -42.13
CA ILE A 541 3.50 -25.08 -42.12
C ILE A 541 3.63 -26.34 -42.99
N LEU A 542 3.19 -27.48 -42.46
CA LEU A 542 3.31 -28.80 -43.11
C LEU A 542 2.02 -29.28 -43.77
N VAL A 543 0.94 -28.51 -43.66
CA VAL A 543 -0.40 -28.82 -44.18
C VAL A 543 -0.87 -27.76 -45.16
N ASN A 544 -1.79 -28.12 -46.05
CA ASN A 544 -2.46 -27.23 -47.00
C ASN A 544 -3.93 -27.02 -46.61
N ASP A 545 -4.54 -25.98 -47.16
CA ASP A 545 -5.98 -25.73 -47.01
C ASP A 545 -6.79 -26.87 -47.63
N GLY A 546 -7.75 -27.40 -46.87
CA GLY A 546 -8.57 -28.55 -47.26
C GLY A 546 -7.98 -29.93 -46.96
N ASP A 547 -6.76 -30.03 -46.41
CA ASP A 547 -6.17 -31.32 -46.04
C ASP A 547 -6.95 -31.97 -44.87
N GLU A 548 -7.22 -33.27 -44.97
CA GLU A 548 -7.80 -34.06 -43.88
C GLU A 548 -6.68 -34.76 -43.08
N ILE A 549 -6.57 -34.41 -41.79
CA ILE A 549 -5.47 -34.86 -40.92
C ILE A 549 -5.99 -35.66 -39.70
N PRO A 550 -5.33 -36.76 -39.32
CA PRO A 550 -5.70 -37.51 -38.12
C PRO A 550 -5.29 -36.78 -36.83
N ALA A 551 -5.92 -37.14 -35.73
CA ALA A 551 -5.50 -36.73 -34.39
C ALA A 551 -3.99 -37.04 -34.16
N GLY A 552 -3.25 -36.10 -33.59
CA GLY A 552 -1.81 -36.18 -33.34
C GLY A 552 -0.92 -35.82 -34.54
N ALA A 553 -1.47 -35.45 -35.69
CA ALA A 553 -0.68 -35.03 -36.85
C ALA A 553 0.08 -33.71 -36.58
N VAL A 554 1.30 -33.61 -37.10
CA VAL A 554 2.13 -32.39 -36.99
C VAL A 554 1.71 -31.39 -38.07
N VAL A 555 1.19 -30.25 -37.65
CA VAL A 555 0.60 -29.21 -38.49
C VAL A 555 1.64 -28.15 -38.89
N ALA A 556 2.55 -27.81 -37.97
CA ALA A 556 3.65 -26.90 -38.23
C ALA A 556 4.90 -27.28 -37.41
N ARG A 557 6.08 -26.90 -37.90
CA ARG A 557 7.36 -27.02 -37.18
C ARG A 557 8.04 -25.67 -37.10
N THR A 558 8.50 -25.30 -35.91
CA THR A 558 9.34 -24.12 -35.69
C THR A 558 10.77 -24.58 -35.46
N GLU A 559 11.65 -24.30 -36.41
CA GLU A 559 13.09 -24.60 -36.37
C GLU A 559 13.83 -23.41 -35.73
N ILE A 560 14.73 -23.68 -34.78
CA ILE A 560 15.61 -22.68 -34.17
C ILE A 560 16.98 -22.86 -34.79
N GLN A 561 17.45 -21.86 -35.53
CA GLN A 561 18.72 -21.92 -36.26
C GLN A 561 19.85 -21.22 -35.52
N CYS A 562 21.04 -21.79 -35.66
CA CYS A 562 22.30 -21.25 -35.12
C CYS A 562 22.65 -19.92 -35.81
N LYS A 563 23.04 -18.91 -35.04
CA LYS A 563 23.43 -17.58 -35.54
C LYS A 563 24.90 -17.48 -35.90
N GLU A 564 25.76 -18.15 -35.14
CA GLU A 564 27.22 -18.07 -35.27
C GLU A 564 27.83 -19.47 -35.13
N ALA A 565 28.85 -19.76 -35.93
CA ALA A 565 29.50 -21.07 -35.90
C ALA A 565 30.25 -21.30 -34.58
N GLY A 566 30.22 -22.54 -34.09
CA GLY A 566 30.87 -22.91 -32.84
C GLY A 566 30.66 -24.35 -32.41
N GLU A 567 31.12 -24.68 -31.21
CA GLU A 567 31.01 -26.00 -30.60
C GLU A 567 29.83 -26.04 -29.62
N VAL A 568 28.91 -26.99 -29.79
CA VAL A 568 27.73 -27.14 -28.92
C VAL A 568 28.09 -27.80 -27.59
N ARG A 569 27.62 -27.22 -26.49
CA ARG A 569 27.80 -27.71 -25.12
C ARG A 569 26.55 -27.47 -24.26
N GLY A 570 26.57 -27.99 -23.02
CA GLY A 570 25.57 -27.70 -21.99
C GLY A 570 24.23 -28.41 -22.14
N ILE A 571 24.12 -29.39 -23.06
CA ILE A 571 22.94 -30.25 -23.19
C ILE A 571 22.99 -31.31 -22.10
N GLN A 572 22.13 -31.23 -21.09
CA GLN A 572 22.07 -32.23 -20.01
C GLN A 572 21.04 -33.33 -20.33
N GLU A 573 21.45 -34.60 -20.23
CA GLU A 573 20.56 -35.75 -20.44
C GLU A 573 19.76 -36.04 -19.15
N GLY A 574 18.43 -36.19 -19.25
CA GLY A 574 17.57 -36.65 -18.14
C GLY A 574 16.71 -35.58 -17.45
N LEU A 575 16.81 -34.31 -17.83
CA LEU A 575 15.86 -33.27 -17.43
C LEU A 575 14.68 -33.23 -18.41
N GLU A 576 13.44 -33.18 -17.91
CA GLU A 576 12.19 -33.23 -18.71
C GLU A 576 12.08 -32.12 -19.77
N ALA A 577 12.84 -31.03 -19.66
CA ALA A 577 12.95 -30.02 -20.71
C ALA A 577 14.33 -29.36 -20.70
N ILE A 578 15.14 -29.60 -21.73
CA ILE A 578 16.37 -28.84 -21.98
C ILE A 578 15.95 -27.43 -22.40
N ARG A 579 16.12 -26.44 -21.52
CA ARG A 579 15.67 -25.06 -21.77
C ARG A 579 16.73 -24.17 -22.41
N ARG A 580 18.00 -24.57 -22.35
CA ARG A 580 19.13 -23.76 -22.84
C ARG A 580 20.16 -24.64 -23.52
N VAL A 581 20.80 -24.10 -24.55
CA VAL A 581 21.93 -24.73 -25.26
C VAL A 581 23.05 -23.71 -25.40
N LEU A 582 24.28 -24.14 -25.15
CA LEU A 582 25.46 -23.28 -25.24
C LEU A 582 26.20 -23.55 -26.55
N VAL A 583 26.63 -22.49 -27.23
CA VAL A 583 27.55 -22.55 -28.37
C VAL A 583 28.81 -21.77 -28.01
N VAL A 584 29.94 -22.45 -27.95
CA VAL A 584 31.25 -21.82 -27.69
C VAL A 584 31.85 -21.41 -29.03
N ARG A 585 32.03 -20.11 -29.24
CA ARG A 585 32.51 -19.55 -30.50
C ARG A 585 34.00 -19.29 -30.45
N ASP A 586 34.60 -19.08 -31.62
CA ASP A 586 36.00 -18.65 -31.70
C ASP A 586 36.21 -17.25 -31.11
N ALA A 587 35.19 -16.38 -31.15
CA ALA A 587 35.23 -15.06 -30.52
C ALA A 587 35.30 -15.11 -28.98
N ASP A 588 34.87 -16.21 -28.36
CA ASP A 588 34.96 -16.42 -26.91
C ASP A 588 36.35 -16.92 -26.48
N ARG A 589 37.26 -17.14 -27.43
CA ARG A 589 38.64 -17.62 -27.23
C ARG A 589 39.64 -16.52 -27.59
N VAL A 590 40.62 -16.29 -26.71
CA VAL A 590 41.72 -15.34 -26.93
C VAL A 590 43.05 -16.10 -26.92
N THR A 591 43.87 -15.86 -27.93
CA THR A 591 45.22 -16.43 -28.02
C THR A 591 46.23 -15.40 -27.53
N ILE A 592 46.98 -15.75 -26.49
CA ILE A 592 48.01 -14.88 -25.90
C ILE A 592 49.38 -15.49 -26.20
N PRO A 593 50.28 -14.79 -26.91
CA PRO A 593 51.62 -15.28 -27.18
C PRO A 593 52.46 -15.28 -25.89
N ILE A 594 53.28 -16.31 -25.69
CA ILE A 594 54.21 -16.42 -24.55
C ILE A 594 55.65 -16.52 -25.06
N THR A 595 56.59 -15.93 -24.34
CA THR A 595 58.04 -15.93 -24.66
C THR A 595 58.85 -16.84 -23.73
N SER A 596 58.22 -17.37 -22.69
CA SER A 596 58.80 -18.25 -21.67
C SER A 596 57.82 -19.40 -21.37
N PRO A 597 58.27 -20.53 -20.81
CA PRO A 597 57.39 -21.67 -20.57
C PRO A 597 56.20 -21.27 -19.67
N ALA A 598 55.00 -21.70 -20.06
CA ALA A 598 53.78 -21.38 -19.35
C ALA A 598 53.80 -21.88 -17.90
N THR A 599 53.37 -21.02 -16.97
CA THR A 599 53.23 -21.37 -15.54
C THR A 599 51.87 -21.99 -15.22
N VAL A 600 50.95 -22.04 -16.19
CA VAL A 600 49.56 -22.47 -16.06
C VAL A 600 49.29 -23.78 -16.81
N LYS A 601 48.29 -24.55 -16.38
CA LYS A 601 47.86 -25.82 -17.00
C LYS A 601 46.48 -25.68 -17.64
N VAL A 602 46.17 -26.57 -18.58
CA VAL A 602 44.82 -26.68 -19.16
C VAL A 602 43.80 -26.93 -18.05
N GLY A 603 42.73 -26.12 -18.02
CA GLY A 603 41.68 -26.14 -17.01
C GLY A 603 41.83 -25.10 -15.90
N ASP A 604 43.00 -24.48 -15.74
CA ASP A 604 43.23 -23.45 -14.71
C ASP A 604 42.40 -22.19 -14.98
N LEU A 605 41.85 -21.60 -13.91
CA LEU A 605 41.12 -20.34 -13.93
C LEU A 605 42.08 -19.20 -13.57
N VAL A 606 42.24 -18.24 -14.48
CA VAL A 606 43.22 -17.16 -14.37
C VAL A 606 42.49 -15.82 -14.35
N VAL A 607 42.80 -14.98 -13.35
CA VAL A 607 42.33 -13.59 -13.29
C VAL A 607 43.31 -12.73 -14.08
N GLY A 608 42.83 -11.69 -14.79
CA GLY A 608 43.64 -10.89 -15.74
C GLY A 608 44.94 -10.29 -15.18
N THR A 609 45.04 -10.11 -13.86
CA THR A 609 46.24 -9.62 -13.17
C THR A 609 47.33 -10.69 -12.97
N ASN A 610 47.01 -11.96 -13.13
CA ASN A 610 47.94 -13.07 -12.94
C ASN A 610 48.84 -13.25 -14.17
N THR A 611 50.04 -13.76 -13.96
CA THR A 611 51.01 -14.06 -15.02
C THR A 611 50.78 -15.44 -15.62
N LEU A 612 50.73 -15.54 -16.95
CA LEU A 612 50.64 -16.80 -17.69
C LEU A 612 52.02 -17.44 -17.93
N ALA A 613 53.04 -16.59 -18.03
CA ALA A 613 54.45 -16.94 -18.18
C ALA A 613 55.30 -15.81 -17.56
N GLU A 614 56.60 -16.04 -17.36
CA GLU A 614 57.48 -15.04 -16.74
C GLU A 614 57.47 -13.73 -17.54
N GLY A 615 56.96 -12.65 -16.94
CA GLY A 615 56.84 -11.32 -17.56
C GLY A 615 55.62 -11.10 -18.46
N THR A 616 54.72 -12.09 -18.62
CA THR A 616 53.53 -11.97 -19.49
C THR A 616 52.24 -12.05 -18.64
N PRO A 617 51.55 -10.93 -18.37
CA PRO A 617 50.25 -10.94 -17.69
C PRO A 617 49.15 -11.51 -18.62
N ALA A 618 48.11 -12.09 -18.03
CA ALA A 618 46.97 -12.61 -18.79
C ALA A 618 46.18 -11.50 -19.50
N GLY A 619 46.09 -10.31 -18.90
CA GLY A 619 45.35 -9.16 -19.45
C GLY A 619 43.84 -9.32 -19.28
N GLU A 620 43.29 -10.46 -19.70
CA GLU A 620 41.88 -10.85 -19.56
C GLU A 620 41.72 -12.01 -18.58
N SER A 621 40.55 -12.11 -17.96
CA SER A 621 40.21 -13.25 -17.09
C SER A 621 39.61 -14.38 -17.91
N GLY A 622 39.96 -15.63 -17.59
CA GLY A 622 39.56 -16.76 -18.42
C GLY A 622 39.96 -18.14 -17.87
N GLN A 623 39.48 -19.17 -18.55
CA GLN A 623 39.90 -20.55 -18.35
C GLN A 623 40.91 -20.96 -19.43
N VAL A 624 42.01 -21.60 -19.05
CA VAL A 624 43.00 -22.12 -19.99
C VAL A 624 42.42 -23.31 -20.75
N VAL A 625 42.23 -23.18 -22.07
CA VAL A 625 41.72 -24.25 -22.94
C VAL A 625 42.86 -25.06 -23.55
N GLN A 626 43.94 -24.38 -23.96
CA GLN A 626 45.08 -25.01 -24.61
C GLN A 626 46.38 -24.27 -24.28
N VAL A 627 47.45 -25.01 -24.07
CA VAL A 627 48.81 -24.50 -23.88
C VAL A 627 49.69 -25.07 -24.99
N THR A 628 50.36 -24.19 -25.72
CA THR A 628 51.38 -24.52 -26.74
C THR A 628 52.71 -23.90 -26.33
N ASP A 629 53.81 -24.32 -26.96
CA ASP A 629 55.16 -23.81 -26.62
C ASP A 629 55.28 -22.29 -26.83
N ASP A 630 54.52 -21.73 -27.78
CA ASP A 630 54.58 -20.32 -28.19
C ASP A 630 53.33 -19.49 -27.78
N SER A 631 52.24 -20.12 -27.32
CA SER A 631 51.00 -19.41 -26.98
C SER A 631 50.08 -20.16 -26.01
N VAL A 632 49.23 -19.41 -25.30
CA VAL A 632 48.16 -19.92 -24.43
C VAL A 632 46.82 -19.44 -24.95
N ILE A 633 45.85 -20.35 -25.10
CA ILE A 633 44.48 -20.02 -25.51
C ILE A 633 43.58 -20.02 -24.28
N LEU A 634 42.99 -18.87 -23.99
CA LEU A 634 42.02 -18.68 -22.91
C LEU A 634 40.60 -18.62 -23.47
N ARG A 635 39.65 -19.32 -22.84
CA ARG A 635 38.23 -19.02 -22.97
C ARG A 635 37.91 -17.88 -22.00
N LEU A 636 37.40 -16.77 -22.51
CA LEU A 636 37.06 -15.61 -21.69
C LEU A 636 36.11 -16.02 -20.57
N ALA A 637 36.34 -15.54 -19.35
CA ALA A 637 35.49 -15.85 -18.22
C ALA A 637 35.51 -14.72 -17.19
N ARG A 638 34.36 -14.50 -16.54
CA ARG A 638 34.24 -13.45 -15.54
C ARG A 638 34.08 -14.00 -14.12
N PRO A 639 34.97 -13.62 -13.18
CA PRO A 639 34.83 -13.99 -11.78
C PRO A 639 33.92 -13.03 -11.01
N TYR A 640 32.93 -13.59 -10.31
CA TYR A 640 32.07 -12.93 -9.34
C TYR A 640 32.43 -13.41 -7.95
N ARG A 641 32.64 -12.48 -7.01
CA ARG A 641 32.97 -12.82 -5.64
C ARG A 641 31.70 -12.99 -4.82
N VAL A 642 31.56 -14.15 -4.17
CA VAL A 642 30.40 -14.50 -3.35
C VAL A 642 30.81 -14.52 -1.89
N SER A 643 30.06 -13.84 -1.03
CA SER A 643 30.26 -13.85 0.42
C SER A 643 29.56 -15.03 1.08
N ALA A 644 30.07 -15.47 2.22
CA ALA A 644 29.36 -16.40 3.10
C ALA A 644 27.98 -15.82 3.48
N GLY A 645 26.95 -16.67 3.53
CA GLY A 645 25.57 -16.26 3.82
C GLY A 645 24.79 -15.70 2.63
N ALA A 646 25.42 -15.57 1.44
CA ALA A 646 24.71 -15.16 0.23
C ALA A 646 23.82 -16.30 -0.30
N ILE A 647 22.65 -15.94 -0.83
CA ILE A 647 21.69 -16.92 -1.39
C ILE A 647 22.05 -17.16 -2.85
N LEU A 648 22.32 -18.42 -3.20
CA LEU A 648 22.68 -18.85 -4.55
C LEU A 648 21.41 -19.16 -5.35
N GLN A 649 21.27 -18.57 -6.54
CA GLN A 649 20.12 -18.79 -7.42
C GLN A 649 20.41 -19.77 -8.58
N ILE A 650 21.68 -20.12 -8.76
CA ILE A 650 22.18 -20.96 -9.85
C ILE A 650 23.07 -22.08 -9.31
N ASP A 651 23.18 -23.15 -10.08
CA ASP A 651 24.04 -24.30 -9.79
C ASP A 651 25.29 -24.35 -10.67
N LYS A 652 26.25 -25.17 -10.24
CA LYS A 652 27.42 -25.48 -11.04
C LYS A 652 27.01 -26.23 -12.31
N GLY A 653 27.40 -25.70 -13.47
CA GLY A 653 27.07 -26.26 -14.79
C GLY A 653 25.80 -25.67 -15.41
N ASP A 654 25.11 -24.76 -14.73
CA ASP A 654 24.00 -24.03 -15.32
C ASP A 654 24.47 -23.11 -16.44
N LEU A 655 23.57 -22.90 -17.41
CA LEU A 655 23.75 -21.94 -18.50
C LEU A 655 23.02 -20.66 -18.16
N VAL A 656 23.73 -19.53 -18.17
CA VAL A 656 23.18 -18.20 -17.83
C VAL A 656 23.27 -17.25 -19.01
N GLN A 657 22.31 -16.35 -19.09
CA GLN A 657 22.36 -15.21 -20.02
C GLN A 657 22.82 -13.94 -19.30
N ARG A 658 23.22 -12.96 -20.10
CA ARG A 658 23.49 -11.62 -19.59
C ARG A 658 22.22 -11.05 -18.96
N GLY A 659 22.31 -10.64 -17.70
CA GLY A 659 21.21 -10.13 -16.90
C GLY A 659 20.59 -11.15 -15.95
N ASP A 660 20.90 -12.46 -16.09
CA ASP A 660 20.42 -13.46 -15.14
C ASP A 660 21.03 -13.23 -13.77
N ASN A 661 20.20 -13.32 -12.72
CA ASN A 661 20.65 -13.21 -11.35
C ASN A 661 21.43 -14.47 -10.94
N LEU A 662 22.64 -14.24 -10.44
CA LEU A 662 23.56 -15.29 -10.02
C LEU A 662 23.40 -15.54 -8.51
N VAL A 663 23.48 -14.46 -7.73
CA VAL A 663 23.54 -14.51 -6.27
C VAL A 663 22.85 -13.30 -5.68
N LEU A 664 22.14 -13.51 -4.57
CA LEU A 664 21.60 -12.46 -3.73
C LEU A 664 22.52 -12.26 -2.52
N LEU A 665 23.21 -11.12 -2.49
CA LEU A 665 24.08 -10.74 -1.38
C LEU A 665 23.24 -10.11 -0.26
N VAL A 666 23.23 -10.74 0.92
CA VAL A 666 22.56 -10.22 2.11
C VAL A 666 23.57 -9.48 2.97
N PHE A 667 23.29 -8.23 3.33
CA PHE A 667 24.14 -7.41 4.20
C PHE A 667 23.32 -6.49 5.10
N GLU A 668 23.87 -6.14 6.26
CA GLU A 668 23.26 -5.17 7.16
C GLU A 668 23.53 -3.75 6.65
N ARG A 669 22.46 -3.00 6.40
CA ARG A 669 22.53 -1.59 6.03
C ARG A 669 22.00 -0.77 7.20
N ALA A 670 22.74 0.26 7.62
CA ALA A 670 22.17 1.26 8.52
C ALA A 670 20.93 1.87 7.85
N LYS A 671 19.76 1.67 8.47
CA LYS A 671 18.53 2.41 8.18
C LYS A 671 18.93 3.85 8.44
N THR A 672 19.22 4.60 7.37
CA THR A 672 19.18 6.05 7.47
C THR A 672 17.78 6.32 7.95
N GLY A 673 17.64 6.74 9.22
CA GLY A 673 16.38 7.28 9.69
C GLY A 673 15.91 8.31 8.67
N ASP A 674 14.61 8.55 8.63
CA ASP A 674 13.93 9.47 7.71
C ASP A 674 14.36 10.95 7.87
N ILE A 675 15.59 11.20 8.33
CA ILE A 675 16.36 12.44 8.36
C ILE A 675 16.39 13.12 6.97
N ILE A 676 16.24 12.34 5.89
CA ILE A 676 16.15 12.87 4.52
C ILE A 676 14.83 13.63 4.26
N GLN A 677 13.84 13.50 5.15
CA GLN A 677 12.53 14.18 5.09
C GLN A 677 12.35 15.20 6.23
N GLY A 678 13.36 16.04 6.45
CA GLY A 678 13.41 17.02 7.54
C GLY A 678 12.07 17.70 7.91
N LEU A 679 11.36 18.27 6.93
CA LEU A 679 10.09 18.95 7.17
C LEU A 679 8.92 17.98 7.49
N PRO A 680 8.65 16.91 6.69
CA PRO A 680 7.63 15.92 7.04
C PRO A 680 7.76 15.32 8.45
N ARG A 681 8.99 15.07 8.92
CA ARG A 681 9.22 14.56 10.28
C ARG A 681 8.85 15.58 11.35
N ILE A 682 9.17 16.86 11.15
CA ILE A 682 8.77 17.92 12.09
C ILE A 682 7.26 18.12 12.07
N GLU A 683 6.62 18.06 10.89
CA GLU A 683 5.16 18.11 10.77
C GLU A 683 4.50 16.93 11.52
N GLU A 684 5.05 15.72 11.40
CA GLU A 684 4.57 14.54 12.13
C GLU A 684 4.64 14.74 13.65
N LEU A 685 5.77 15.25 14.16
CA LEU A 685 6.01 15.50 15.58
C LEU A 685 5.09 16.60 16.14
N LEU A 686 4.97 17.73 15.44
CA LEU A 686 4.14 18.86 15.88
C LEU A 686 2.64 18.60 15.68
N GLU A 687 2.25 17.69 14.79
CA GLU A 687 0.88 17.20 14.69
C GLU A 687 0.60 16.06 15.68
N ALA A 688 1.58 15.70 16.53
CA ALA A 688 1.50 14.61 17.50
C ALA A 688 0.94 13.31 16.88
N ARG A 689 1.37 12.97 15.65
CA ARG A 689 0.90 11.76 14.97
C ARG A 689 1.54 10.53 15.61
N LYS A 690 0.79 9.42 15.67
CA LYS A 690 1.33 8.14 16.13
C LYS A 690 2.20 7.52 15.02
N PRO A 691 3.47 7.17 15.30
CA PRO A 691 4.31 6.52 14.30
C PRO A 691 3.74 5.16 13.87
N LYS A 692 3.90 4.79 12.60
CA LYS A 692 3.41 3.50 12.06
C LYS A 692 4.19 2.30 12.62
N GLU A 693 5.49 2.45 12.76
CA GLU A 693 6.41 1.44 13.32
C GLU A 693 6.95 1.94 14.68
N ALA A 694 6.07 2.22 15.63
CA ALA A 694 6.49 2.73 16.94
C ALA A 694 7.34 1.70 17.71
N CYS A 695 8.38 2.17 18.40
CA CYS A 695 9.11 1.30 19.32
C CYS A 695 8.28 1.00 20.57
N ILE A 696 8.54 -0.16 21.16
CA ILE A 696 7.91 -0.58 22.40
C ILE A 696 8.66 0.06 23.56
N LEU A 697 7.94 0.79 24.41
CA LEU A 697 8.48 1.47 25.58
C LEU A 697 8.24 0.65 26.86
N ALA A 698 9.23 0.63 27.76
CA ALA A 698 9.10 0.00 29.07
C ALA A 698 8.06 0.74 29.92
N ARG A 699 6.98 0.07 30.32
CA ARG A 699 5.93 0.66 31.18
C ARG A 699 6.44 0.98 32.58
N ARG A 700 7.35 0.14 33.10
CA ARG A 700 7.93 0.27 34.44
C ARG A 700 9.42 -0.06 34.41
N PRO A 701 10.21 0.51 35.32
CA PRO A 701 11.63 0.25 35.38
C PRO A 701 11.90 -1.16 35.95
N GLY A 702 12.87 -1.85 35.39
CA GLY A 702 13.19 -3.23 35.80
C GLY A 702 14.34 -3.85 35.01
N GLU A 703 14.56 -5.14 35.20
CA GLU A 703 15.56 -5.93 34.49
C GLU A 703 14.96 -6.59 33.25
N ALA A 704 15.50 -6.28 32.07
CA ALA A 704 15.06 -6.86 30.80
C ALA A 704 15.64 -8.27 30.61
N GLN A 705 14.77 -9.24 30.40
CA GLN A 705 15.08 -10.62 30.04
C GLN A 705 14.71 -10.85 28.58
N VAL A 706 15.69 -11.24 27.75
CA VAL A 706 15.51 -11.43 26.30
C VAL A 706 15.63 -12.90 25.96
N ILE A 707 14.57 -13.49 25.41
CA ILE A 707 14.52 -14.91 25.02
C ILE A 707 14.87 -15.04 23.53
N TYR A 708 15.93 -15.79 23.24
CA TYR A 708 16.38 -16.09 21.88
C TYR A 708 16.03 -17.53 21.51
N GLU A 709 15.33 -17.75 20.39
CA GLU A 709 15.19 -19.07 19.76
C GLU A 709 15.81 -19.03 18.37
N GLU A 710 16.57 -20.07 18.00
CA GLU A 710 17.14 -20.27 16.65
C GLU A 710 17.94 -19.09 16.06
N GLY A 711 18.38 -18.14 16.90
CA GLY A 711 19.15 -16.96 16.49
C GLY A 711 18.31 -15.69 16.22
N GLU A 712 17.00 -15.73 16.49
CA GLU A 712 16.11 -14.56 16.46
C GLU A 712 15.56 -14.25 17.86
N THR A 713 15.38 -12.97 18.17
CA THR A 713 14.74 -12.52 19.42
C THR A 713 13.25 -12.77 19.33
N VAL A 714 12.71 -13.60 20.23
CA VAL A 714 11.29 -13.99 20.21
C VAL A 714 10.49 -13.11 21.16
N ASP A 715 10.92 -13.01 22.42
CA ASP A 715 10.18 -12.32 23.47
C ASP A 715 11.09 -11.52 24.39
N ILE A 716 10.57 -10.39 24.88
CA ILE A 716 11.23 -9.57 25.91
C ILE A 716 10.30 -9.46 27.12
N LYS A 717 10.86 -9.70 28.30
CA LYS A 717 10.17 -9.56 29.57
C LYS A 717 10.91 -8.53 30.42
N VAL A 718 10.19 -7.70 31.17
CA VAL A 718 10.82 -6.81 32.17
C VAL A 718 10.39 -7.27 33.55
N ILE A 719 11.38 -7.58 34.39
CA ILE A 719 11.19 -8.00 35.77
C ILE A 719 11.31 -6.75 36.65
N GLU A 720 10.20 -6.36 37.26
CA GLU A 720 10.10 -5.21 38.15
C GLU A 720 10.75 -5.52 39.52
N SER A 721 11.05 -4.48 40.30
CA SER A 721 11.72 -4.62 41.60
C SER A 721 10.88 -5.33 42.67
N ASP A 722 9.57 -5.42 42.48
CA ASP A 722 8.62 -6.17 43.31
C ASP A 722 8.43 -7.63 42.84
N GLY A 723 9.09 -8.04 41.76
CA GLY A 723 9.01 -9.37 41.17
C GLY A 723 7.87 -9.56 40.16
N VAL A 724 7.12 -8.51 39.82
CA VAL A 724 6.14 -8.56 38.74
C VAL A 724 6.86 -8.67 37.40
N VAL A 725 6.43 -9.60 36.56
CA VAL A 725 6.98 -9.79 35.21
C VAL A 725 5.99 -9.26 34.19
N THR A 726 6.41 -8.26 33.43
CA THR A 726 5.62 -7.68 32.34
C THR A 726 6.18 -8.15 31.00
N ASP A 727 5.33 -8.74 30.17
CA ASP A 727 5.69 -9.28 28.86
C ASP A 727 5.52 -8.22 27.75
N TYR A 728 6.51 -8.11 26.86
CA TYR A 728 6.55 -7.19 25.73
C TYR A 728 6.74 -7.96 24.42
N PRO A 729 5.64 -8.29 23.70
CA PRO A 729 5.71 -9.06 22.46
C PRO A 729 6.31 -8.22 21.33
N ILE A 730 7.27 -8.77 20.58
CA ILE A 730 7.91 -8.09 19.44
C ILE A 730 7.12 -8.36 18.15
N SER A 731 6.85 -7.33 17.34
CA SER A 731 6.22 -7.51 16.02
C SER A 731 7.22 -8.04 14.98
N PRO A 732 6.79 -8.83 13.97
CA PRO A 732 7.68 -9.32 12.92
C PRO A 732 8.44 -8.18 12.21
N GLY A 733 9.77 -8.23 12.25
CA GLY A 733 10.64 -7.21 11.65
C GLY A 733 11.17 -6.12 12.61
N GLN A 734 10.70 -6.09 13.85
CA GLN A 734 11.29 -5.24 14.91
C GLN A 734 12.44 -5.98 15.60
N ASN A 735 13.53 -5.26 15.88
CA ASN A 735 14.70 -5.79 16.57
C ASN A 735 14.77 -5.29 18.02
N ALA A 736 15.19 -6.15 18.94
CA ALA A 736 15.47 -5.74 20.32
C ALA A 736 16.71 -4.82 20.38
N ILE A 737 16.60 -3.68 21.07
CA ILE A 737 17.75 -2.80 21.38
C ILE A 737 18.43 -3.25 22.68
N VAL A 738 17.65 -3.77 23.62
CA VAL A 738 18.10 -4.16 24.95
C VAL A 738 18.77 -5.54 24.95
N SER A 739 19.76 -5.71 25.82
CA SER A 739 20.43 -7.00 26.05
C SER A 739 19.82 -7.76 27.23
N ASP A 740 20.00 -9.08 27.27
CA ASP A 740 19.58 -9.90 28.40
C ASP A 740 20.30 -9.49 29.69
N GLY A 741 19.54 -9.22 30.76
CA GLY A 741 20.01 -8.71 32.05
C GLY A 741 20.25 -7.19 32.10
N GLN A 742 19.86 -6.43 31.07
CA GLN A 742 20.01 -4.96 31.05
C GLN A 742 18.94 -4.30 31.95
N GLN A 743 19.34 -3.35 32.78
CA GLN A 743 18.41 -2.50 33.52
C GLN A 743 17.79 -1.46 32.58
N VAL A 744 16.46 -1.42 32.52
CA VAL A 744 15.67 -0.47 31.72
C VAL A 744 14.89 0.47 32.62
N GLY A 745 14.86 1.76 32.27
CA GLY A 745 14.10 2.80 32.95
C GLY A 745 12.66 2.92 32.48
N THR A 746 11.86 3.75 33.16
CA THR A 746 10.49 4.08 32.75
C THR A 746 10.49 4.77 31.38
N ALA A 747 9.62 4.31 30.48
CA ALA A 747 9.49 4.77 29.10
C ALA A 747 10.79 4.66 28.26
N GLU A 748 11.72 3.79 28.64
CA GLU A 748 12.92 3.52 27.84
C GLU A 748 12.58 2.62 26.65
N PRO A 749 13.10 2.90 25.43
CA PRO A 749 12.88 2.07 24.25
C PRO A 749 13.49 0.66 24.38
N ILE A 750 12.64 -0.36 24.21
CA ILE A 750 13.02 -1.77 24.26
C ILE A 750 13.35 -2.31 22.86
N THR A 751 12.57 -1.89 21.85
CA THR A 751 12.74 -2.29 20.44
C THR A 751 13.17 -1.11 19.56
N ASP A 752 13.53 -1.39 18.31
CA ASP A 752 13.80 -0.35 17.33
C ASP A 752 12.52 0.33 16.82
N GLY A 753 12.68 1.59 16.38
CA GLY A 753 11.59 2.45 15.91
C GLY A 753 11.53 3.81 16.63
N PRO A 754 10.78 4.79 16.08
CA PRO A 754 10.48 6.05 16.76
C PRO A 754 9.58 5.84 17.99
N ALA A 755 9.89 6.55 19.08
CA ALA A 755 9.04 6.53 20.27
C ALA A 755 7.75 7.32 20.05
N ASN A 756 6.64 6.81 20.58
CA ASN A 756 5.33 7.45 20.50
C ASN A 756 5.15 8.45 21.66
N PRO A 757 4.99 9.75 21.41
CA PRO A 757 4.88 10.76 22.47
C PRO A 757 3.61 10.59 23.33
N HIS A 758 2.54 10.01 22.78
CA HIS A 758 1.32 9.72 23.55
C HIS A 758 1.56 8.63 24.59
N GLU A 759 2.31 7.59 24.23
CA GLU A 759 2.65 6.51 25.16
C GLU A 759 3.63 6.98 26.23
N ILE A 760 4.58 7.85 25.89
CA ILE A 760 5.46 8.50 26.88
C ILE A 760 4.62 9.23 27.93
N LEU A 761 3.65 10.05 27.50
CA LEU A 761 2.76 10.78 28.39
C LEU A 761 1.98 9.83 29.30
N GLU A 762 1.36 8.80 28.72
CA GLU A 762 0.54 7.82 29.44
C GLU A 762 1.35 7.00 30.45
N ILE A 763 2.52 6.50 30.05
CA ILE A 763 3.40 5.70 30.91
C ILE A 763 3.86 6.52 32.12
N PHE A 764 4.35 7.75 31.90
CA PHE A 764 4.79 8.60 33.00
C PHE A 764 3.63 9.05 33.90
N PHE A 765 2.46 9.35 33.32
CA PHE A 765 1.27 9.69 34.09
C PHE A 765 0.87 8.54 35.02
N ASN A 766 0.67 7.32 34.48
CA ASN A 766 0.27 6.15 35.26
C ASN A 766 1.31 5.79 36.33
N TYR A 767 2.60 5.84 35.99
CA TYR A 767 3.67 5.57 36.94
C TYR A 767 3.73 6.60 38.08
N CYS A 768 3.45 7.87 37.80
CA CYS A 768 3.41 8.91 38.83
C CYS A 768 2.09 8.91 39.62
N LEU A 769 0.98 8.51 39.02
CA LEU A 769 -0.35 8.47 39.65
C LEU A 769 -0.39 7.52 40.85
N GLU A 770 0.31 6.38 40.78
CA GLU A 770 0.41 5.45 41.91
C GLU A 770 1.18 6.02 43.12
N LYS A 771 2.02 7.04 42.88
CA LYS A 771 2.94 7.61 43.89
C LYS A 771 2.57 9.02 44.36
N ARG A 772 1.78 9.75 43.57
CA ARG A 772 1.46 11.17 43.72
C ARG A 772 0.01 11.45 43.33
N GLY A 773 -0.51 12.63 43.64
CA GLY A 773 -1.86 13.04 43.21
C GLY A 773 -2.00 13.21 41.69
N VAL A 774 -3.24 13.26 41.21
CA VAL A 774 -3.60 13.39 39.78
C VAL A 774 -2.91 14.60 39.13
N TYR A 775 -2.92 15.75 39.80
CA TYR A 775 -2.31 16.98 39.29
C TYR A 775 -0.79 16.86 39.12
N GLU A 776 -0.07 16.38 40.14
CA GLU A 776 1.38 16.21 40.06
C GLU A 776 1.78 15.16 39.02
N ALA A 777 1.01 14.07 38.90
CA ALA A 777 1.22 13.04 37.89
C ALA A 777 1.02 13.61 36.47
N ALA A 778 -0.03 14.41 36.27
CA ALA A 778 -0.30 15.07 35.00
C ALA A 778 0.83 16.03 34.60
N LEU A 779 1.28 16.87 35.54
CA LEU A 779 2.39 17.79 35.30
C LEU A 779 3.67 17.03 34.92
N LYS A 780 4.00 15.96 35.65
CA LYS A 780 5.21 15.18 35.37
C LYS A 780 5.14 14.45 34.03
N GLY A 781 4.00 13.86 33.70
CA GLY A 781 3.77 13.24 32.39
C GLY A 781 3.91 14.24 31.25
N LEU A 782 3.26 15.40 31.37
CA LEU A 782 3.36 16.47 30.38
C LEU A 782 4.81 16.96 30.23
N GLN A 783 5.53 17.19 31.33
CA GLN A 783 6.93 17.60 31.30
C GLN A 783 7.82 16.63 30.50
N GLN A 784 7.62 15.31 30.67
CA GLN A 784 8.40 14.31 29.94
C GLN A 784 8.05 14.28 28.45
N ALA A 785 6.76 14.37 28.11
CA ALA A 785 6.33 14.47 26.72
C ALA A 785 6.85 15.76 26.05
N GLN A 786 6.85 16.89 26.77
CA GLN A 786 7.40 18.16 26.30
C GLN A 786 8.90 18.06 26.02
N ALA A 787 9.67 17.53 26.97
CA ALA A 787 11.11 17.35 26.82
C ALA A 787 11.45 16.44 25.64
N PHE A 788 10.69 15.35 25.46
CA PHE A 788 10.83 14.46 24.30
C PHE A 788 10.60 15.20 22.98
N LEU A 789 9.48 15.93 22.86
CA LEU A 789 9.13 16.67 21.64
C LEU A 789 10.16 17.74 21.30
N VAL A 790 10.62 18.51 22.30
CA VAL A 790 11.66 19.53 22.11
C VAL A 790 12.95 18.90 21.59
N ASN A 791 13.42 17.83 22.24
CA ASN A 791 14.66 17.16 21.86
C ASN A 791 14.60 16.53 20.46
N GLU A 792 13.49 15.88 20.10
CA GLU A 792 13.31 15.28 18.78
C GLU A 792 13.27 16.34 17.67
N VAL A 793 12.48 17.40 17.84
CA VAL A 793 12.41 18.50 16.87
C VAL A 793 13.77 19.19 16.74
N GLN A 794 14.46 19.43 17.85
CA GLN A 794 15.79 20.02 17.88
C GLN A 794 16.82 19.12 17.17
N SER A 795 16.77 17.80 17.40
CA SER A 795 17.66 16.85 16.72
C SER A 795 17.46 16.87 15.20
N VAL A 796 16.22 16.99 14.73
CA VAL A 796 15.91 17.09 13.29
C VAL A 796 16.44 18.40 12.69
N TYR A 797 16.30 19.54 13.38
CA TYR A 797 16.88 20.82 12.92
C TYR A 797 18.41 20.80 12.92
N GLN A 798 19.03 20.27 13.98
CA GLN A 798 20.48 20.13 14.09
C GLN A 798 21.06 19.22 13.00
N SER A 799 20.38 18.11 12.68
CA SER A 799 20.79 17.21 11.60
C SER A 799 20.77 17.87 10.21
N GLN A 800 20.06 19.00 10.06
CA GLN A 800 20.01 19.82 8.85
C GLN A 800 20.94 21.03 8.93
N GLY A 801 21.74 21.16 9.99
CA GLY A 801 22.65 22.28 10.23
C GLY A 801 21.96 23.57 10.67
N ILE A 802 20.70 23.51 11.11
CA ILE A 802 19.93 24.67 11.57
C ILE A 802 19.94 24.70 13.10
N ASP A 803 20.44 25.79 13.69
CA ASP A 803 20.44 26.02 15.14
C ASP A 803 19.27 26.92 15.53
N ILE A 804 18.35 26.39 16.35
CA ILE A 804 17.18 27.09 16.89
C ILE A 804 17.23 27.01 18.41
N ALA A 805 16.93 28.12 19.09
CA ALA A 805 16.86 28.12 20.55
C ALA A 805 15.62 27.35 21.04
N ASP A 806 15.81 26.45 22.00
CA ASP A 806 14.79 25.56 22.58
C ASP A 806 13.50 26.30 22.99
N LYS A 807 13.64 27.51 23.54
CA LYS A 807 12.51 28.39 23.93
C LYS A 807 11.45 28.59 22.84
N HIS A 808 11.84 28.54 21.57
CA HIS A 808 10.90 28.71 20.47
C HIS A 808 10.03 27.47 20.27
N ILE A 809 10.63 26.28 20.43
CA ILE A 809 9.94 25.00 20.32
C ILE A 809 9.07 24.77 21.56
N GLU A 810 9.59 25.11 22.75
CA GLU A 810 8.86 25.02 24.01
C GLU A 810 7.53 25.80 23.99
N VAL A 811 7.51 26.99 23.38
CA VAL A 811 6.27 27.79 23.25
C VAL A 811 5.21 27.07 22.43
N ILE A 812 5.60 26.36 21.37
CA ILE A 812 4.68 25.59 20.52
C ILE A 812 4.20 24.35 21.29
N VAL A 813 5.14 23.60 21.85
CA VAL A 813 4.87 22.35 22.57
C VAL A 813 4.00 22.61 23.81
N ARG A 814 4.15 23.76 24.48
CA ARG A 814 3.25 24.20 25.57
C ARG A 814 1.78 24.28 25.13
N GLN A 815 1.50 24.71 23.90
CA GLN A 815 0.13 24.77 23.39
C GLN A 815 -0.45 23.38 23.16
N MET A 816 0.39 22.44 22.70
CA MET A 816 0.02 21.04 22.47
C MET A 816 -0.31 20.27 23.77
N THR A 817 0.24 20.71 24.91
CA THR A 817 0.17 20.03 26.21
C THR A 817 -0.63 20.82 27.27
N SER A 818 -1.62 21.59 26.85
CA SER A 818 -2.36 22.52 27.72
C SER A 818 -3.67 21.95 28.28
N LYS A 819 -4.22 20.90 27.67
CA LYS A 819 -5.55 20.36 27.94
C LYS A 819 -5.48 18.98 28.62
N VAL A 820 -6.51 18.68 29.40
CA VAL A 820 -6.78 17.36 29.97
C VAL A 820 -8.15 16.89 29.54
N ARG A 821 -8.36 15.58 29.51
CA ARG A 821 -9.67 14.98 29.29
C ARG A 821 -10.26 14.54 30.63
N VAL A 822 -11.49 14.95 30.89
CA VAL A 822 -12.24 14.51 32.06
C VAL A 822 -12.64 13.05 31.86
N ASP A 823 -12.27 12.18 32.80
CA ASP A 823 -12.68 10.77 32.77
C ASP A 823 -13.92 10.56 33.64
N ASP A 824 -13.99 11.24 34.80
CA ASP A 824 -15.15 11.29 35.68
C ASP A 824 -15.36 12.72 36.20
N GLY A 825 -16.57 13.25 36.05
CA GLY A 825 -16.93 14.61 36.46
C GLY A 825 -17.11 14.78 37.97
N GLY A 826 -17.25 13.69 38.73
CA GLY A 826 -17.53 13.76 40.17
C GLY A 826 -18.78 14.59 40.48
N ASP A 827 -18.71 15.44 41.51
CA ASP A 827 -19.79 16.39 41.86
C ASP A 827 -19.63 17.75 41.15
N THR A 828 -18.74 17.83 40.15
CA THR A 828 -18.48 19.06 39.40
C THR A 828 -19.47 19.24 38.25
N THR A 829 -19.39 20.37 37.55
CA THR A 829 -20.21 20.66 36.36
C THR A 829 -19.63 20.07 35.06
N MET A 830 -18.49 19.38 35.14
CA MET A 830 -17.77 18.85 33.98
C MET A 830 -18.33 17.52 33.50
N LEU A 831 -18.30 17.28 32.20
CA LEU A 831 -18.81 16.03 31.61
C LEU A 831 -17.67 15.05 31.27
N PRO A 832 -17.88 13.73 31.43
CA PRO A 832 -16.94 12.73 30.95
C PRO A 832 -16.65 12.88 29.45
N GLY A 833 -15.37 12.90 29.08
CA GLY A 833 -14.87 13.10 27.73
C GLY A 833 -14.59 14.56 27.34
N GLU A 834 -15.00 15.53 28.16
CA GLU A 834 -14.76 16.96 27.93
C GLU A 834 -13.26 17.31 28.00
N LEU A 835 -12.80 18.23 27.13
CA LEU A 835 -11.42 18.73 27.11
C LEU A 835 -11.33 20.10 27.79
N VAL A 836 -10.67 20.14 28.94
CA VAL A 836 -10.57 21.35 29.79
C VAL A 836 -9.09 21.73 29.96
N GLU A 837 -8.80 23.01 30.18
CA GLU A 837 -7.42 23.41 30.54
C GLU A 837 -7.00 22.85 31.89
N LEU A 838 -5.75 22.39 32.00
CA LEU A 838 -5.22 21.80 33.24
C LEU A 838 -5.40 22.73 34.45
N ARG A 839 -5.18 24.04 34.29
CA ARG A 839 -5.34 25.01 35.39
C ARG A 839 -6.80 25.23 35.78
N GLN A 840 -7.70 25.18 34.79
CA GLN A 840 -9.13 25.42 35.02
C GLN A 840 -9.75 24.27 35.80
N ILE A 841 -9.47 23.03 35.42
CA ILE A 841 -9.99 21.86 36.16
C ILE A 841 -9.44 21.80 37.59
N GLU A 842 -8.19 22.22 37.79
CA GLU A 842 -7.60 22.22 39.13
C GLU A 842 -8.27 23.28 40.03
N THR A 843 -8.54 24.47 39.49
CA THR A 843 -9.28 25.51 40.22
C THR A 843 -10.68 25.02 40.64
N VAL A 844 -11.34 24.26 39.75
CA VAL A 844 -12.65 23.66 40.05
C VAL A 844 -12.51 22.59 41.13
N ASN A 845 -11.51 21.71 41.02
CA ASN A 845 -11.26 20.67 42.02
C ASN A 845 -10.89 21.23 43.39
N GLU A 846 -10.10 22.31 43.46
CA GLU A 846 -9.80 23.02 44.71
C GLU A 846 -11.06 23.59 45.36
N ALA A 847 -11.95 24.21 44.56
CA ALA A 847 -13.23 24.73 45.06
C ALA A 847 -14.16 23.60 45.57
N MET A 848 -14.13 22.44 44.91
CA MET A 848 -14.90 21.27 45.32
C MET A 848 -14.33 20.61 46.58
N ALA A 849 -13.00 20.58 46.73
CA ALA A 849 -12.34 20.12 47.94
C ALA A 849 -12.70 20.98 49.16
N ILE A 850 -12.86 22.30 48.99
CA ILE A 850 -13.31 23.22 50.06
C ILE A 850 -14.77 22.94 50.45
N THR A 851 -15.63 22.65 49.48
CA THR A 851 -17.06 22.39 49.71
C THR A 851 -17.36 20.95 50.13
N GLY A 852 -16.37 20.06 50.09
CA GLY A 852 -16.46 18.66 50.50
C GLY A 852 -17.08 17.72 49.45
N GLY A 853 -17.21 18.19 48.21
CA GLY A 853 -17.70 17.38 47.08
C GLY A 853 -16.60 16.50 46.46
N ALA A 854 -17.00 15.49 45.69
CA ALA A 854 -16.07 14.64 44.96
C ALA A 854 -15.42 15.42 43.80
N PRO A 855 -14.07 15.50 43.73
CA PRO A 855 -13.38 16.19 42.65
C PRO A 855 -13.46 15.41 41.32
N ALA A 856 -13.31 16.11 40.20
CA ALA A 856 -13.25 15.50 38.88
C ALA A 856 -11.92 14.76 38.67
N GLN A 857 -11.99 13.56 38.09
CA GLN A 857 -10.83 12.79 37.63
C GLN A 857 -10.57 13.07 36.16
N TYR A 858 -9.30 13.21 35.81
CA TYR A 858 -8.88 13.56 34.46
C TYR A 858 -7.53 12.94 34.08
N THR A 859 -7.32 12.77 32.79
CA THR A 859 -6.07 12.29 32.19
C THR A 859 -5.48 13.37 31.28
N PRO A 860 -4.17 13.67 31.35
CA PRO A 860 -3.54 14.62 30.44
C PRO A 860 -3.58 14.14 28.99
N VAL A 861 -3.79 15.06 28.05
CA VAL A 861 -3.86 14.72 26.62
C VAL A 861 -2.88 15.57 25.83
N LEU A 862 -2.14 14.92 24.92
CA LEU A 862 -1.33 15.58 23.91
C LEU A 862 -2.18 15.81 22.64
N LEU A 863 -2.26 17.06 22.18
CA LEU A 863 -2.96 17.42 20.96
C LEU A 863 -1.97 17.91 19.89
N GLY A 864 -2.19 17.52 18.64
CA GLY A 864 -1.49 18.11 17.50
C GLY A 864 -1.83 19.59 17.34
N ILE A 865 -0.94 20.37 16.72
CA ILE A 865 -1.13 21.82 16.56
C ILE A 865 -2.45 22.21 15.88
N THR A 866 -2.94 21.41 14.90
CA THR A 866 -4.23 21.70 14.24
C THR A 866 -5.39 21.50 15.20
N LYS A 867 -5.40 20.37 15.93
CA LYS A 867 -6.45 20.04 16.90
C LYS A 867 -6.42 20.98 18.11
N ALA A 868 -5.24 21.38 18.58
CA ALA A 868 -5.11 22.38 19.64
C ALA A 868 -5.66 23.75 19.21
N SER A 869 -5.45 24.15 17.94
CA SER A 869 -5.92 25.43 17.40
C SER A 869 -7.44 25.50 17.18
N LEU A 870 -8.11 24.35 16.99
CA LEU A 870 -9.58 24.28 16.90
C LEU A 870 -10.25 24.30 18.29
N ASN A 871 -9.56 23.85 19.33
CA ASN A 871 -10.06 23.77 20.71
C ASN A 871 -9.62 24.97 21.57
N THR A 872 -9.55 26.17 20.98
CA THR A 872 -9.28 27.41 21.70
C THR A 872 -10.56 28.00 22.28
N ASP A 873 -10.47 28.70 23.42
CA ASP A 873 -11.61 29.32 24.08
C ASP A 873 -12.33 30.38 23.22
N SER A 874 -11.60 31.05 22.32
CA SER A 874 -12.18 31.99 21.35
C SER A 874 -12.72 31.25 20.12
N PHE A 875 -14.04 31.23 19.96
CA PHE A 875 -14.68 30.68 18.77
C PHE A 875 -14.39 31.52 17.52
N ILE A 876 -14.16 32.84 17.66
CA ILE A 876 -13.79 33.72 16.55
C ILE A 876 -12.40 33.37 16.02
N SER A 877 -11.45 33.13 16.93
CA SER A 877 -10.11 32.68 16.57
C SER A 877 -10.12 31.28 15.94
N ALA A 878 -10.87 30.34 16.51
CA ALA A 878 -11.02 28.98 16.00
C ALA A 878 -11.69 28.96 14.60
N ALA A 879 -12.79 29.69 14.41
CA ALA A 879 -13.49 29.76 13.13
C ALA A 879 -12.61 30.34 12.01
N SER A 880 -11.70 31.26 12.33
CA SER A 880 -10.76 31.80 11.33
C SER A 880 -9.64 30.83 10.92
N PHE A 881 -9.49 29.68 11.61
CA PHE A 881 -8.49 28.67 11.27
C PHE A 881 -9.03 27.65 10.25
N GLN A 882 -9.99 26.81 10.65
CA GLN A 882 -10.65 25.78 9.80
C GLN A 882 -12.05 25.43 10.35
N GLU A 883 -12.84 24.67 9.57
CA GLU A 883 -14.16 24.16 9.98
C GLU A 883 -15.14 25.23 10.49
N THR A 884 -15.15 26.39 9.83
CA THR A 884 -15.96 27.57 10.18
C THR A 884 -17.40 27.24 10.57
N THR A 885 -18.10 26.47 9.73
CA THR A 885 -19.49 26.09 9.95
C THR A 885 -19.67 25.29 11.24
N ARG A 886 -18.80 24.32 11.52
CA ARG A 886 -18.86 23.48 12.71
C ARG A 886 -18.67 24.31 13.97
N VAL A 887 -17.60 25.11 14.01
CA VAL A 887 -17.23 25.96 15.16
C VAL A 887 -18.32 26.98 15.46
N LEU A 888 -18.89 27.64 14.44
CA LEU A 888 -19.95 28.63 14.63
C LEU A 888 -21.28 27.99 15.06
N THR A 889 -21.60 26.80 14.55
CA THR A 889 -22.81 26.06 14.95
C THR A 889 -22.72 25.64 16.41
N GLU A 890 -21.57 25.09 16.83
CA GLU A 890 -21.31 24.71 18.22
C GLU A 890 -21.43 25.92 19.16
N ALA A 891 -20.75 27.02 18.82
CA ALA A 891 -20.82 28.26 19.60
C ALA A 891 -22.24 28.84 19.68
N ALA A 892 -23.05 28.72 18.61
CA ALA A 892 -24.43 29.16 18.58
C ALA A 892 -25.35 28.29 19.45
N ILE A 893 -25.16 26.96 19.44
CA ILE A 893 -25.90 26.01 20.28
C ILE A 893 -25.61 26.25 21.76
N GLU A 894 -24.34 26.47 22.11
CA GLU A 894 -23.92 26.69 23.49
C GLU A 894 -24.17 28.13 23.98
N GLY A 895 -24.47 29.07 23.07
CA GLY A 895 -24.57 30.49 23.40
C GLY A 895 -23.25 31.10 23.88
N LYS A 896 -22.11 30.63 23.34
CA LYS A 896 -20.77 31.07 23.76
C LYS A 896 -20.56 32.57 23.51
N SER A 897 -19.92 33.24 24.47
CA SER A 897 -19.52 34.66 24.40
C SER A 897 -17.99 34.77 24.35
N ASP A 898 -17.46 35.57 23.40
CA ASP A 898 -16.02 35.76 23.23
C ASP A 898 -15.53 37.01 23.99
N TRP A 899 -14.48 36.85 24.78
CA TRP A 899 -13.92 37.90 25.66
C TRP A 899 -12.77 38.70 25.04
N LEU A 900 -12.38 38.42 23.80
CA LEU A 900 -11.40 39.18 23.03
C LEU A 900 -10.02 39.35 23.72
N ARG A 901 -9.47 38.28 24.29
CA ARG A 901 -8.22 38.29 25.09
C ARG A 901 -6.94 38.06 24.28
N GLY A 902 -7.08 37.54 23.07
CA GLY A 902 -6.05 37.12 22.14
C GLY A 902 -5.82 38.12 21.01
N LEU A 903 -4.85 37.81 20.16
CA LEU A 903 -4.45 38.70 19.07
C LEU A 903 -5.44 38.65 17.91
N LYS A 904 -5.85 37.44 17.53
CA LYS A 904 -6.57 37.15 16.28
C LYS A 904 -7.97 37.75 16.25
N GLU A 905 -8.71 37.61 17.34
CA GLU A 905 -10.08 38.10 17.44
C GLU A 905 -10.13 39.64 17.47
N ASN A 906 -9.20 40.28 18.17
CA ASN A 906 -9.02 41.73 18.09
C ASN A 906 -8.64 42.23 16.69
N VAL A 907 -7.79 41.52 15.94
CA VAL A 907 -7.49 41.88 14.53
C VAL A 907 -8.73 41.76 13.65
N ILE A 908 -9.48 40.65 13.75
CA ILE A 908 -10.68 40.40 12.93
C ILE A 908 -11.76 41.46 13.18
N ILE A 909 -11.92 41.88 14.44
CA ILE A 909 -12.92 42.89 14.84
C ILE A 909 -12.41 44.33 14.58
N GLY A 910 -11.10 44.51 14.38
CA GLY A 910 -10.49 45.83 14.15
C GLY A 910 -10.21 46.62 15.44
N ARG A 911 -10.00 45.93 16.56
CA ARG A 911 -9.55 46.51 17.84
C ARG A 911 -8.02 46.47 17.95
N LEU A 912 -7.48 47.25 18.89
CA LEU A 912 -6.06 47.16 19.25
C LEU A 912 -5.77 45.75 19.78
N ILE A 913 -4.67 45.14 19.31
CA ILE A 913 -4.24 43.84 19.80
C ILE A 913 -3.65 43.95 21.22
N PRO A 914 -3.85 42.96 22.10
CA PRO A 914 -3.32 42.94 23.46
C PRO A 914 -1.81 42.57 23.49
N ALA A 915 -1.01 43.18 22.61
CA ALA A 915 0.43 43.03 22.55
C ALA A 915 1.09 44.31 22.04
N GLY A 916 2.37 44.51 22.40
CA GLY A 916 3.13 45.71 22.01
C GLY A 916 2.47 46.98 22.55
N THR A 917 2.20 47.95 21.67
CA THR A 917 1.59 49.25 22.05
C THR A 917 0.15 49.13 22.53
N GLY A 918 -0.57 48.06 22.20
CA GLY A 918 -1.95 47.83 22.64
C GLY A 918 -2.07 47.17 24.01
N PHE A 919 -0.98 46.63 24.58
CA PHE A 919 -1.00 45.91 25.87
C PHE A 919 -1.51 46.79 27.03
N ASN A 920 -1.07 48.05 27.08
CA ASN A 920 -1.42 48.98 28.18
C ASN A 920 -2.91 49.33 28.21
N ALA A 921 -3.59 49.37 27.05
CA ALA A 921 -5.01 49.69 26.97
C ALA A 921 -5.91 48.62 27.62
N TYR A 922 -5.47 47.36 27.62
CA TYR A 922 -6.22 46.25 28.25
C TYR A 922 -5.93 46.13 29.76
N GLN A 923 -4.75 46.56 30.23
CA GLN A 923 -4.46 46.62 31.67
C GLN A 923 -5.33 47.67 32.38
N GLU A 924 -5.44 48.89 31.82
CA GLU A 924 -6.24 49.97 32.42
C GLU A 924 -7.75 49.63 32.47
N SER A 925 -8.23 48.87 31.49
CA SER A 925 -9.64 48.45 31.41
C SER A 925 -10.06 47.48 32.54
N ASN A 926 -9.12 46.70 33.08
CA ASN A 926 -9.38 45.76 34.18
C ASN A 926 -9.36 46.43 35.58
N LEU A 927 -8.93 47.68 35.69
CA LEU A 927 -8.97 48.48 36.93
C LEU A 927 -10.27 49.30 37.07
N GLY A 928 -11.21 49.20 36.11
CA GLY A 928 -12.35 50.09 35.94
C GLY A 928 -13.70 49.66 36.53
N SER A 929 -13.75 48.78 37.53
CA SER A 929 -15.00 48.47 38.25
C SER A 929 -14.91 48.93 39.72
N PRO A 930 -15.73 49.90 40.16
CA PRO A 930 -15.73 50.34 41.56
C PRO A 930 -16.46 49.32 42.43
N GLU A 931 -15.75 48.68 43.36
CA GLU A 931 -16.37 48.03 44.50
C GLU A 931 -17.01 49.10 45.41
N PRO A 932 -18.21 48.85 45.97
CA PRO A 932 -18.73 49.69 47.04
C PRO A 932 -18.00 49.37 48.35
N GLU A 933 -17.41 50.40 48.95
CA GLU A 933 -16.81 50.36 50.28
C GLU A 933 -17.78 49.80 51.33
N PHE A 934 -17.36 48.75 52.05
CA PHE A 934 -17.83 48.47 53.40
C PHE A 934 -16.65 48.36 54.36
N ASP A 935 -16.79 49.10 55.45
CA ASP A 935 -15.84 49.44 56.50
C ASP A 935 -15.49 48.26 57.45
N HIS A 936 -14.38 48.43 58.15
CA HIS A 936 -13.53 47.51 58.93
C HIS A 936 -14.15 46.51 59.95
N GLY A 937 -13.43 45.39 60.17
CA GLY A 937 -13.46 44.66 61.45
C GLY A 937 -12.70 43.32 61.56
N SER A 938 -11.45 43.39 62.06
CA SER A 938 -10.69 42.35 62.79
C SER A 938 -9.77 41.34 62.05
N SER A 939 -8.53 41.33 62.55
CA SER A 939 -7.35 40.49 62.29
C SER A 939 -7.46 39.10 62.93
N MET A 940 -6.86 38.07 62.32
CA MET A 940 -5.99 37.12 63.04
C MET A 940 -4.97 36.43 62.11
N VAL A 941 -3.74 36.43 62.63
CA VAL A 941 -2.47 35.89 62.15
C VAL A 941 -2.37 34.37 62.39
N TYR A 942 -1.38 33.71 61.73
CA TYR A 942 -0.52 32.57 62.16
C TYR A 942 -0.39 31.54 61.02
N GLY A 943 0.77 31.01 60.62
CA GLY A 943 2.15 31.12 61.06
C GLY A 943 2.97 30.05 60.31
N TYR A 944 4.16 30.40 59.81
CA TYR A 944 5.09 29.47 59.15
C TYR A 944 5.86 28.64 60.18
N GLY A 945 6.05 27.35 59.89
CA GLY A 945 7.02 26.47 60.55
C GLY A 945 7.91 25.78 59.51
N GLU A 946 9.22 26.00 59.59
CA GLU A 946 10.26 25.21 58.92
C GLU A 946 10.35 23.78 59.53
N PRO A 947 10.96 22.77 58.84
CA PRO A 947 12.42 22.58 58.93
C PRO A 947 13.15 21.91 57.73
N ALA A 948 14.46 22.22 57.68
CA ALA A 948 15.64 21.35 57.50
C ALA A 948 16.21 20.91 56.12
N ASP A 949 17.53 21.08 56.04
CA ASP A 949 18.51 20.82 54.98
C ASP A 949 18.55 19.39 54.40
N SER A 950 18.80 19.30 53.08
CA SER A 950 19.83 18.41 52.51
C SER A 950 20.23 18.88 51.09
N ALA A 951 21.53 18.78 50.79
CA ALA A 951 22.20 19.46 49.69
C ALA A 951 22.33 18.63 48.40
N GLU A 952 22.50 19.40 47.30
CA GLU A 952 23.09 19.08 45.97
C GLU A 952 22.33 18.18 44.98
N LEU A 953 21.86 18.80 43.88
CA LEU A 953 22.34 18.54 42.51
C LEU A 953 21.85 19.65 41.55
N GLN A 954 22.81 20.36 40.95
CA GLN A 954 22.61 21.33 39.86
C GLN A 954 22.26 20.60 38.56
N GLN A 955 21.17 20.99 37.87
CA GLN A 955 21.08 20.98 36.41
C GLN A 955 19.82 21.69 35.88
N GLY A 956 20.03 22.61 34.93
CA GLY A 956 19.12 22.99 33.84
C GLY A 956 17.72 23.45 34.20
N ASN A 957 17.56 24.74 34.53
CA ASN A 957 16.26 25.37 34.74
C ASN A 957 15.44 25.39 33.43
N LEU A 958 14.48 24.48 33.31
CA LEU A 958 13.21 24.77 32.63
C LEU A 958 12.49 25.85 33.48
N LEU A 959 11.88 26.83 32.82
CA LEU A 959 11.13 27.89 33.50
C LEU A 959 9.92 27.31 34.27
N ASP A 960 10.03 27.30 35.59
CA ASP A 960 8.92 27.10 36.52
C ASP A 960 8.12 28.42 36.67
N ASP A 961 6.78 28.31 36.72
CA ASP A 961 5.83 29.43 36.80
C ASP A 961 6.09 30.33 38.03
N ASN A 962 6.77 29.82 39.07
CA ASN A 962 7.09 30.58 40.27
C ASN A 962 8.21 31.61 40.11
N THR A 963 9.14 31.45 39.15
CA THR A 963 10.30 32.35 39.03
C THR A 963 10.00 33.64 38.26
N ALA A 964 8.85 33.74 37.59
CA ALA A 964 8.49 34.89 36.76
C ALA A 964 7.79 36.04 37.51
N ARG A 965 7.45 35.88 38.80
CA ARG A 965 6.67 36.88 39.56
C ARG A 965 7.48 37.91 40.36
N VAL A 966 8.82 37.81 40.40
CA VAL A 966 9.66 38.66 41.30
C VAL A 966 10.76 39.45 40.58
N TYR A 967 10.62 39.76 39.29
CA TYR A 967 11.52 40.71 38.63
C TYR A 967 10.84 42.07 38.42
N SER A 968 11.05 42.97 39.38
CA SER A 968 10.86 44.42 39.22
C SER A 968 12.23 45.03 38.91
N LEU A 969 12.38 45.68 37.76
CA LEU A 969 13.56 46.47 37.41
C LEU A 969 13.22 47.96 37.58
N ASP A 970 13.68 48.54 38.69
CA ASP A 970 13.76 49.98 38.87
C ASP A 970 15.20 50.48 38.60
N GLU A 971 15.22 51.59 37.86
CA GLU A 971 16.18 52.70 37.81
C GLU A 971 17.54 52.60 37.09
N GLU A 972 17.68 53.58 36.18
CA GLU A 972 18.89 54.07 35.49
C GLU A 972 19.85 54.82 36.43
N SER A 973 21.15 54.75 36.13
CA SER A 973 22.15 55.85 35.97
C SER A 973 23.56 55.22 36.17
N ASP A 974 24.66 55.60 35.53
CA ASP A 974 25.15 56.91 35.16
C ASP A 974 26.42 56.78 34.26
N LEU A 975 26.70 57.86 33.52
CA LEU A 975 28.02 58.37 33.04
C LEU A 975 28.66 57.87 31.70
N ALA A 976 28.51 58.77 30.72
CA ALA A 976 29.57 59.45 29.93
C ALA A 976 30.15 58.79 28.65
N ALA A 977 29.83 59.37 27.48
CA ALA A 977 30.73 60.30 26.75
C ALA A 977 30.10 60.83 25.44
N ASP A 978 30.45 62.09 25.14
CA ASP A 978 29.89 63.04 24.18
C ASP A 978 29.96 62.67 22.67
N PRO A 979 29.16 63.37 21.82
CA PRO A 979 29.01 63.16 20.38
C PRO A 979 29.86 64.12 19.53
N SER A 980 30.25 63.71 18.33
CA SER A 980 30.49 64.62 17.19
C SER A 980 30.91 63.85 15.93
N ASN A 981 30.03 63.74 14.94
CA ASN A 981 30.20 64.53 13.72
C ASN A 981 29.03 64.29 12.76
N LEU A 982 28.55 65.43 12.28
CA LEU A 982 27.70 65.61 11.12
C LEU A 982 28.41 65.10 9.85
N ASP A 983 27.56 64.82 8.87
CA ASP A 983 27.73 65.20 7.47
C ASP A 983 28.34 64.22 6.44
N LEU A 984 27.43 63.87 5.52
CA LEU A 984 27.52 64.05 4.08
C LEU A 984 27.98 62.87 3.20
N LEU A 985 27.00 62.50 2.36
CA LEU A 985 27.07 62.36 0.90
C LEU A 985 27.64 61.06 0.31
N ASN A 986 26.71 60.41 -0.39
CA ASN A 986 26.83 59.94 -1.78
C ASN A 986 27.93 58.92 -2.11
N GLY A 987 27.48 57.71 -2.41
CA GLY A 987 28.17 56.78 -3.28
C GLY A 987 27.15 55.86 -3.93
N ASN A 988 26.62 56.30 -5.07
CA ASN A 988 25.66 55.57 -5.88
C ASN A 988 26.40 54.75 -6.95
N PHE A 989 25.83 53.58 -7.28
CA PHE A 989 26.00 52.77 -8.50
C PHE A 989 27.24 51.86 -8.64
N PRO A 990 27.24 50.93 -9.62
CA PRO A 990 26.26 49.88 -10.01
C PRO A 990 27.00 48.52 -10.17
N GLU A 991 26.40 47.35 -10.39
CA GLU A 991 25.58 46.83 -11.49
C GLU A 991 24.91 45.52 -11.04
#